data_AF-A0A8C1FPN7-F1
#
_entry.id   AF-A0A8C1FPN7-F1
#
_cell.length_a   1.000
_cell.length_b   1.000
_cell.length_c   1.000
_cell.angle_alpha   90.00
_cell.angle_beta   90.00
_cell.angle_gamma   90.00
#
_symmetry.space_group_name_H-M   'P 1'
#
loop_
_entity.id
_entity.type
_entity.pdbx_description
1 polymer ?
#
loop_
_entity_poly.entity_id
_entity_poly.type
_entity_poly.pdbx_seq_one_letter_code
_entity_poly.pdbx_strand_id
1 'polypeptide(L)'
;QFLLPYVLLFSKDIVWHSESNNVLINVDRGLTGSLGGGGWSPESTDRSPWLQVDLQDRMEVTAVATQGRHGSTDWVSAYMLLYSDTGRMWKQYMLEDNRIVGNVNPDSVVHHKLSQSIRTRFLRFVPLEWSPSGRVGLRVAVYGCAYRSYVADFDGRSSLLYRFNQKSMSTVKDVISLRFKSRQAEGVLLHGEGQRGDYITLELHRGRLALHLNLDDSRVRSSSARMVVTLGSLLDDLHWHSVLIERFNKQVNFTLDRHTQHFRTKGDGDSLEVDYELSFGGIPLPGKPGTFIRRNFHGCMENLYYNGVNVIDLAKRRKPQIYSGNVTFSCSEPQLVAATFQSSSSSFLSLPAPAQILEGFSVRLQFRTWNPDGLLLSSPLISGQEPRYLILQISSGRLHLTHQTSAHGLKSLISSQRVNDGLWHSVSLNARGLQIIMTLDSEPASTIQLKSYLEPKDKHYFGGCTISQNDSSCLNPTMAFQGCVRLILVNNQPVDLLSVQQGHLGSYNQLQFDLCGIRDRCLYNFCEHGSRCSQTWSSFSCDCTGTGYSGATCHNSLYEASCEHYRLAGSTSGYFSIDLDGSGPLDPIQVYCNITGNKVWTVVRHNSSNAVRVRGSTLQKPYVGWFNYSASFEQLKALVSLSEHCEQRIAYHCRRSRLFNPWDGTPLSWWVDRRGEKRTYWGGIQPGVQQCSCGLEENCADMNYFCNCDADRVENDTGILSYKEHLPVREIVIGDTYRLGSEAMYVVGPLQCSGDKFLWNAVSFYQAASYLQFPALQVELSLHVSFYFKTASPSGVFVENMGIEDFIRVELSSPSTVTFSFNVGDGPVVLTLKSPVPLNDRQWHWVQAERNVKEACLQVDQLPLRIIETPPDRHLRLQLGSQLFVGGTATKQRGFLGCIRAFNMNGVNFDLEERAKVTPGVSSGCAGHCSSSAGLCHNRGKCIEKSSGYMCDCTNSAYGGPSCTEEVSMSFERGASVTYIFQEPFSVIQNRSAAVLSVPSQYSKTRDNVALSFQTTQSPAMLLTVNTLSQQYVAIILARNGSLQIWYQLHKEKRPDVFIPILSSLADGRLHRVQIHKQSLTCMLFFFQTGSDVLDDEVAHAGSKGFIGCFSSVQYNHVAPLKAALLNRGSSLVSIRGHLLESNCGALADLSTSVSRLEEVGKDNEHHEDDSQPDSAVIGGVVTAAVFSTLCVLAVMTRFLYQHRQAQRTARLQEKEHQRSLEAAYRAEFHLHNSMRDSMQEYYI
;
A
#
# COMPACT_ATOMS: atom_id res chain seq x y z
N GLN A 1 -17.40 48.05 4.73
CA GLN A 1 -16.55 48.51 5.85
C GLN A 1 -16.11 47.29 6.64
N PHE A 2 -14.79 47.06 6.81
CA PHE A 2 -14.15 46.09 7.72
C PHE A 2 -14.59 44.60 7.57
N LEU A 3 -13.74 43.60 7.79
CA LEU A 3 -12.52 43.54 8.59
C LEU A 3 -11.29 43.13 7.76
N LEU A 4 -10.18 43.83 7.96
CA LEU A 4 -8.85 43.26 7.72
C LEU A 4 -8.54 42.22 8.81
N PRO A 5 -7.68 41.22 8.57
CA PRO A 5 -7.09 40.46 9.66
C PRO A 5 -6.26 41.43 10.53
N TYR A 6 -6.62 41.56 11.81
CA TYR A 6 -5.86 42.42 12.74
C TYR A 6 -4.46 41.84 12.96
N VAL A 7 -3.44 42.54 12.47
CA VAL A 7 -2.05 42.25 12.82
C VAL A 7 -1.83 42.69 14.27
N LEU A 8 -1.79 41.71 15.17
CA LEU A 8 -1.46 41.92 16.57
C LEU A 8 0.07 41.95 16.71
N LEU A 9 0.60 43.18 16.69
CA LEU A 9 2.01 43.57 16.79
C LEU A 9 2.89 43.36 15.54
N PHE A 10 3.39 44.49 15.02
CA PHE A 10 4.83 44.72 15.12
C PHE A 10 5.09 45.25 16.53
N SER A 11 6.06 44.72 17.27
CA SER A 11 6.54 45.34 18.51
C SER A 11 7.92 45.95 18.32
N LYS A 12 8.08 47.19 18.78
CA LYS A 12 9.38 47.87 18.93
C LYS A 12 9.64 48.34 20.37
N ASP A 13 8.63 48.27 21.23
CA ASP A 13 8.68 48.64 22.64
C ASP A 13 7.94 47.55 23.45
N ILE A 14 8.57 47.14 24.56
CA ILE A 14 8.13 46.07 25.46
C ILE A 14 8.23 46.59 26.89
N VAL A 15 7.19 46.39 27.70
CA VAL A 15 7.27 46.59 29.15
C VAL A 15 7.80 45.30 29.77
N TRP A 16 9.01 45.36 30.34
CA TRP A 16 9.70 44.21 30.91
C TRP A 16 9.38 44.08 32.40
N HIS A 17 8.71 42.99 32.78
CA HIS A 17 8.66 42.54 34.17
C HIS A 17 9.38 41.20 34.30
N SER A 18 10.43 41.16 35.12
CA SER A 18 11.19 39.95 35.43
C SER A 18 11.83 40.10 36.81
N GLU A 19 11.47 39.20 37.73
CA GLU A 19 12.32 38.83 38.86
C GLU A 19 12.95 37.47 38.50
N SER A 20 14.21 37.52 38.04
CA SER A 20 15.05 36.41 37.54
C SER A 20 14.71 35.81 36.16
N ASN A 21 15.68 35.97 35.24
CA ASN A 21 16.09 35.20 34.06
C ASN A 21 15.09 34.70 33.00
N ASN A 22 13.78 34.86 33.17
CA ASN A 22 12.82 34.66 32.09
C ASN A 22 11.90 35.89 31.92
N VAL A 23 11.34 36.05 30.72
CA VAL A 23 10.68 37.31 30.30
C VAL A 23 9.21 37.09 29.98
N LEU A 24 8.38 37.93 30.59
CA LEU A 24 6.98 38.13 30.26
C LEU A 24 6.81 39.41 29.43
N ILE A 25 6.23 39.30 28.24
CA ILE A 25 5.78 40.43 27.41
C ILE A 25 4.28 40.62 27.60
N ASN A 26 3.87 41.76 28.15
CA ASN A 26 2.46 42.17 28.20
C ASN A 26 2.06 42.89 26.91
N VAL A 27 1.01 42.42 26.22
CA VAL A 27 0.50 43.06 25.00
C VAL A 27 -0.64 44.04 25.33
N ASP A 28 -0.29 45.30 25.61
CA ASP A 28 -1.29 46.34 25.86
C ASP A 28 -1.87 46.92 24.55
N ARG A 29 -3.12 47.40 24.56
CA ARG A 29 -3.84 47.78 23.33
C ARG A 29 -3.50 49.19 22.81
N GLY A 30 -2.27 49.31 22.32
CA GLY A 30 -1.88 50.32 21.34
C GLY A 30 -1.21 51.56 21.92
N LEU A 31 0.05 51.76 21.53
CA LEU A 31 0.77 53.02 21.60
C LEU A 31 1.75 53.08 20.42
N THR A 32 1.78 54.19 19.70
CA THR A 32 2.69 54.41 18.57
C THR A 32 3.92 55.19 19.03
N GLY A 33 5.09 54.55 19.01
CA GLY A 33 6.38 55.14 19.35
C GLY A 33 7.51 54.53 18.52
N SER A 34 8.72 55.09 18.63
CA SER A 34 9.88 54.59 17.90
C SER A 34 11.20 54.88 18.62
N LEU A 35 11.94 53.84 19.00
CA LEU A 35 13.37 53.63 18.71
C LEU A 35 13.89 52.36 19.42
N GLY A 36 14.12 51.28 18.67
CA GLY A 36 14.65 50.04 19.21
C GLY A 36 14.93 48.99 18.13
N GLY A 37 16.14 48.43 18.13
CA GLY A 37 16.57 47.36 17.21
C GLY A 37 16.82 46.01 17.91
N GLY A 38 16.28 45.83 19.11
CA GLY A 38 16.55 44.66 19.95
C GLY A 38 15.66 43.45 19.66
N GLY A 39 16.23 42.26 19.83
CA GLY A 39 15.50 41.01 20.03
C GLY A 39 15.82 40.44 21.41
N TRP A 40 14.97 39.54 21.91
CA TRP A 40 15.20 38.82 23.16
C TRP A 40 16.35 37.82 23.03
N SER A 41 17.20 37.76 24.05
CA SER A 41 18.20 36.72 24.28
C SER A 41 18.25 36.43 25.79
N PRO A 42 18.39 35.16 26.21
CA PRO A 42 18.55 34.78 27.62
C PRO A 42 19.96 35.09 28.13
N GLU A 43 20.15 35.01 29.45
CA GLU A 43 21.49 35.03 30.05
C GLU A 43 22.29 33.76 29.69
N SER A 44 23.62 33.86 29.64
CA SER A 44 24.52 32.71 29.42
C SER A 44 24.57 31.72 30.60
N THR A 45 23.89 32.03 31.70
CA THR A 45 23.73 31.21 32.91
C THR A 45 22.46 30.35 32.86
N ASP A 46 21.46 30.72 32.04
CA ASP A 46 20.18 30.03 31.97
C ASP A 46 20.31 28.68 31.24
N ARG A 47 19.81 27.63 31.89
CA ARG A 47 19.84 26.24 31.41
C ARG A 47 18.50 25.77 30.84
N SER A 48 17.46 26.59 30.89
CA SER A 48 16.11 26.26 30.38
C SER A 48 15.36 27.51 29.91
N PRO A 49 15.92 28.30 28.98
CA PRO A 49 15.41 29.62 28.63
C PRO A 49 14.09 29.57 27.85
N TRP A 50 13.23 30.56 28.08
CA TRP A 50 11.99 30.75 27.30
C TRP A 50 11.52 32.20 27.24
N LEU A 51 10.76 32.51 26.19
CA LEU A 51 10.11 33.80 25.98
C LEU A 51 8.60 33.65 26.10
N GLN A 52 7.96 34.36 27.04
CA GLN A 52 6.52 34.30 27.25
C GLN A 52 5.81 35.59 26.82
N VAL A 53 4.64 35.43 26.23
CA VAL A 53 3.74 36.51 25.79
C VAL A 53 2.39 36.34 26.51
N ASP A 54 1.92 37.40 27.15
CA ASP A 54 0.55 37.52 27.66
C ASP A 54 -0.28 38.39 26.70
N LEU A 55 -1.31 37.79 26.12
CA LEU A 55 -2.23 38.42 25.18
C LEU A 55 -3.37 39.21 25.87
N GLN A 56 -3.35 39.29 27.21
CA GLN A 56 -4.33 39.90 28.12
C GLN A 56 -5.72 39.24 28.10
N ASP A 57 -6.36 39.18 26.94
CA ASP A 57 -7.58 38.43 26.66
C ASP A 57 -7.25 36.98 26.26
N ARG A 58 -8.25 36.08 26.29
CA ARG A 58 -8.17 34.82 25.56
C ARG A 58 -8.31 35.11 24.06
N MET A 59 -7.33 34.69 23.28
CA MET A 59 -7.28 34.89 21.82
C MET A 59 -7.35 33.54 21.11
N GLU A 60 -7.95 33.52 19.93
CA GLU A 60 -7.84 32.42 18.98
C GLU A 60 -6.69 32.71 18.01
N VAL A 61 -5.53 32.14 18.31
CA VAL A 61 -4.26 32.32 17.59
C VAL A 61 -4.21 31.38 16.39
N THR A 62 -4.00 31.93 15.19
CA THR A 62 -4.00 31.21 13.90
C THR A 62 -2.62 31.09 13.26
N ALA A 63 -1.65 31.92 13.64
CA ALA A 63 -0.27 31.83 13.19
C ALA A 63 0.70 32.48 14.20
N VAL A 64 1.97 32.10 14.11
CA VAL A 64 3.08 32.80 14.76
C VAL A 64 4.16 33.09 13.72
N ALA A 65 4.99 34.09 13.97
CA ALA A 65 6.21 34.30 13.18
C ALA A 65 7.41 34.55 14.09
N THR A 66 8.59 34.08 13.68
CA THR A 66 9.86 34.30 14.36
C THR A 66 10.86 34.99 13.44
N GLN A 67 11.76 35.76 14.04
CA GLN A 67 12.90 36.40 13.39
C GLN A 67 14.08 36.37 14.38
N GLY A 68 15.31 36.22 13.91
CA GLY A 68 16.48 36.31 14.78
C GLY A 68 16.73 37.73 15.30
N ARG A 69 17.82 37.96 16.03
CA ARG A 69 18.21 39.30 16.49
C ARG A 69 18.88 40.09 15.35
N HIS A 70 18.36 41.27 15.04
CA HIS A 70 18.87 42.10 13.94
C HIS A 70 20.35 42.46 14.15
N GLY A 71 21.17 42.28 13.12
CA GLY A 71 22.58 42.69 13.13
C GLY A 71 23.49 41.89 14.07
N SER A 72 23.07 40.73 14.58
CA SER A 72 23.95 39.78 15.28
C SER A 72 23.84 38.37 14.69
N THR A 73 24.68 37.44 15.13
CA THR A 73 24.58 36.03 14.75
C THR A 73 23.54 35.26 15.57
N ASP A 74 22.77 35.90 16.45
CA ASP A 74 21.86 35.23 17.39
C ASP A 74 20.49 34.96 16.76
N TRP A 75 20.16 33.69 16.49
CA TRP A 75 18.87 33.25 15.93
C TRP A 75 18.57 31.79 16.28
N VAL A 76 17.29 31.41 16.31
CA VAL A 76 16.79 30.09 16.71
C VAL A 76 16.41 29.27 15.47
N SER A 77 16.99 28.07 15.31
CA SER A 77 16.73 27.17 14.17
C SER A 77 15.53 26.25 14.39
N ALA A 78 15.24 25.89 15.65
CA ALA A 78 14.07 25.11 16.02
C ALA A 78 13.56 25.52 17.40
N TYR A 79 12.24 25.56 17.58
CA TYR A 79 11.60 25.89 18.86
C TYR A 79 10.36 25.04 19.13
N MET A 80 10.00 24.90 20.40
CA MET A 80 8.72 24.37 20.85
C MET A 80 7.80 25.52 21.24
N LEU A 81 6.53 25.46 20.85
CA LEU A 81 5.50 26.40 21.27
C LEU A 81 4.63 25.77 22.36
N LEU A 82 4.52 26.44 23.51
CA LEU A 82 3.63 26.08 24.60
C LEU A 82 2.51 27.12 24.75
N TYR A 83 1.35 26.71 25.25
CA TYR A 83 0.22 27.59 25.51
C TYR A 83 -0.48 27.30 26.86
N SER A 84 -1.15 28.30 27.43
CA SER A 84 -1.91 28.20 28.68
C SER A 84 -2.94 29.33 28.80
N ASP A 85 -4.12 29.03 29.35
CA ASP A 85 -5.09 30.08 29.77
C ASP A 85 -4.64 30.82 31.05
N THR A 86 -3.71 30.25 31.82
CA THR A 86 -3.43 30.65 33.23
C THR A 86 -2.00 31.17 33.47
N GLY A 87 -1.10 30.98 32.50
CA GLY A 87 0.34 31.20 32.66
C GLY A 87 1.06 30.07 33.42
N ARG A 88 0.30 29.05 33.87
CA ARG A 88 0.75 27.79 34.46
C ARG A 88 0.05 26.59 33.80
N MET A 89 0.45 25.37 34.14
CA MET A 89 -0.11 24.12 33.56
C MET A 89 -0.07 24.20 32.02
N TRP A 90 1.12 24.13 31.45
CA TRP A 90 1.31 24.37 30.02
C TRP A 90 0.92 23.16 29.17
N LYS A 91 0.35 23.41 27.99
CA LYS A 91 0.17 22.41 26.93
C LYS A 91 1.12 22.70 25.78
N GLN A 92 1.74 21.65 25.25
CA GLN A 92 2.54 21.73 24.03
C GLN A 92 1.63 21.87 22.81
N TYR A 93 1.96 22.77 21.90
CA TYR A 93 1.39 22.75 20.56
C TYR A 93 2.03 21.60 19.77
N MET A 94 1.28 20.52 19.61
CA MET A 94 1.72 19.30 18.94
C MET A 94 1.60 19.47 17.42
N LEU A 95 2.75 19.64 16.76
CA LEU A 95 2.94 19.09 15.41
C LEU A 95 3.36 17.62 15.53
N GLU A 96 3.45 16.93 14.39
CA GLU A 96 3.88 15.53 14.31
C GLU A 96 5.30 15.36 14.91
N ASP A 97 6.13 16.39 14.83
CA ASP A 97 7.59 16.33 15.07
C ASP A 97 7.99 16.97 16.40
N ASN A 98 7.01 17.45 17.18
CA ASN A 98 7.16 18.14 18.47
C ASN A 98 7.94 19.48 18.48
N ARG A 99 8.62 19.80 17.37
CA ARG A 99 9.36 21.04 17.08
C ARG A 99 8.66 21.85 15.99
N ILE A 100 8.94 23.14 15.95
CA ILE A 100 8.64 24.05 14.84
C ILE A 100 9.97 24.51 14.25
N VAL A 101 10.12 24.43 12.94
CA VAL A 101 11.27 24.98 12.22
C VAL A 101 11.24 26.51 12.36
N GLY A 102 12.33 27.05 12.90
CA GLY A 102 12.53 28.47 13.12
C GLY A 102 13.21 29.14 11.93
N ASN A 103 14.13 30.05 12.23
CA ASN A 103 14.85 30.84 11.25
C ASN A 103 16.06 30.08 10.67
N VAL A 104 16.66 30.61 9.60
CA VAL A 104 17.94 30.12 9.03
C VAL A 104 19.05 31.18 9.02
N ASN A 105 18.73 32.39 9.45
CA ASN A 105 19.59 33.57 9.53
C ASN A 105 18.91 34.63 10.44
N PRO A 106 19.60 35.70 10.89
CA PRO A 106 19.05 36.66 11.85
C PRO A 106 17.91 37.57 11.33
N ASP A 107 17.81 37.77 10.02
CA ASP A 107 16.98 38.84 9.44
C ASP A 107 15.76 38.35 8.65
N SER A 108 15.72 37.10 8.23
CA SER A 108 14.52 36.49 7.63
C SER A 108 13.41 36.28 8.65
N VAL A 109 12.18 36.70 8.32
CA VAL A 109 10.98 36.36 9.09
C VAL A 109 10.45 35.02 8.60
N VAL A 110 10.34 34.05 9.49
CA VAL A 110 9.70 32.75 9.22
C VAL A 110 8.30 32.78 9.82
N HIS A 111 7.28 32.61 8.99
CA HIS A 111 5.88 32.66 9.38
C HIS A 111 5.27 31.26 9.38
N HIS A 112 4.98 30.74 10.57
CA HIS A 112 4.38 29.43 10.77
C HIS A 112 2.87 29.55 11.00
N LYS A 113 2.08 29.28 9.95
CA LYS A 113 0.62 29.16 10.06
C LYS A 113 0.29 27.90 10.86
N LEU A 114 -0.51 28.05 11.92
CA LEU A 114 -0.87 26.92 12.77
C LEU A 114 -1.96 26.10 12.06
N SER A 115 -1.71 24.80 11.89
CA SER A 115 -2.70 23.83 11.40
C SER A 115 -3.89 23.66 12.35
N GLN A 116 -3.76 24.09 13.61
CA GLN A 116 -4.85 24.21 14.58
C GLN A 116 -4.82 25.60 15.24
N SER A 117 -5.96 26.28 15.29
CA SER A 117 -6.05 27.53 16.04
C SER A 117 -5.97 27.26 17.55
N ILE A 118 -5.10 27.98 18.25
CA ILE A 118 -4.90 27.84 19.69
C ILE A 118 -5.76 28.88 20.40
N ARG A 119 -6.70 28.43 21.24
CA ARG A 119 -7.48 29.31 22.12
C ARG A 119 -6.79 29.41 23.47
N THR A 120 -6.12 30.53 23.72
CA THR A 120 -5.21 30.72 24.85
C THR A 120 -5.07 32.20 25.23
N ARG A 121 -4.65 32.49 26.47
CA ARG A 121 -4.18 33.83 26.88
C ARG A 121 -2.66 33.95 26.79
N PHE A 122 -1.93 32.92 27.18
CA PHE A 122 -0.47 32.91 27.23
C PHE A 122 0.13 32.01 26.16
N LEU A 123 1.25 32.44 25.59
CA LEU A 123 2.13 31.65 24.74
C LEU A 123 3.54 31.68 25.29
N ARG A 124 4.28 30.58 25.16
CA ARG A 124 5.70 30.50 25.54
C ARG A 124 6.50 29.81 24.44
N PHE A 125 7.49 30.51 23.90
CA PHE A 125 8.44 30.02 22.92
C PHE A 125 9.66 29.46 23.66
N VAL A 126 9.94 28.17 23.48
CA VAL A 126 11.06 27.47 24.11
C VAL A 126 12.06 27.10 22.99
N PRO A 127 13.23 27.75 22.90
CA PRO A 127 14.27 27.39 21.94
C PRO A 127 14.73 25.94 22.16
N LEU A 128 14.91 25.20 21.07
CA LEU A 128 15.48 23.85 21.08
C LEU A 128 16.88 23.86 20.48
N GLU A 129 17.05 24.60 19.37
CA GLU A 129 18.30 24.72 18.62
C GLU A 129 18.50 26.16 18.14
N TRP A 130 19.75 26.58 17.92
CA TRP A 130 20.10 27.94 17.51
C TRP A 130 21.37 27.98 16.65
N SER A 131 21.63 29.16 16.09
CA SER A 131 22.81 29.53 15.30
C SER A 131 24.12 28.88 15.80
N PRO A 132 24.80 28.06 14.98
CA PRO A 132 26.07 27.43 15.35
C PRO A 132 27.21 28.43 15.66
N SER A 133 27.07 29.69 15.21
CA SER A 133 28.03 30.77 15.41
C SER A 133 27.45 31.94 16.22
N GLY A 134 26.44 31.69 17.04
CA GLY A 134 25.75 32.69 17.86
C GLY A 134 25.02 32.06 19.05
N ARG A 135 24.09 32.81 19.64
CA ARG A 135 23.24 32.34 20.75
C ARG A 135 21.76 32.36 20.36
N VAL A 136 20.90 32.04 21.32
CA VAL A 136 19.46 32.26 21.22
C VAL A 136 19.15 33.75 21.00
N GLY A 137 18.46 34.04 19.91
CA GLY A 137 17.92 35.36 19.59
C GLY A 137 16.52 35.23 18.98
N LEU A 138 15.53 35.92 19.56
CA LEU A 138 14.14 35.91 19.08
C LEU A 138 13.51 37.31 19.04
N ARG A 139 12.86 37.60 17.93
CA ARG A 139 11.72 38.52 17.81
C ARG A 139 10.52 37.66 17.39
N VAL A 140 9.34 37.91 17.96
CA VAL A 140 8.13 37.11 17.70
C VAL A 140 6.93 37.98 17.38
N ALA A 141 6.02 37.47 16.54
CA ALA A 141 4.70 38.05 16.27
C ALA A 141 3.63 36.95 16.36
N VAL A 142 2.40 37.32 16.77
CA VAL A 142 1.31 36.39 17.06
C VAL A 142 0.05 36.87 16.36
N TYR A 143 -0.54 36.05 15.48
CA TYR A 143 -1.68 36.43 14.65
C TYR A 143 -2.93 35.68 15.11
N GLY A 144 -4.05 36.38 15.27
CA GLY A 144 -5.29 35.81 15.75
C GLY A 144 -6.41 36.83 15.97
N CYS A 145 -7.49 36.42 16.63
CA CYS A 145 -8.62 37.28 16.99
C CYS A 145 -9.05 37.06 18.45
N ALA A 146 -9.87 37.97 19.02
CA ALA A 146 -10.34 37.84 20.40
C ALA A 146 -11.42 36.76 20.53
N TYR A 147 -11.25 35.83 21.47
CA TYR A 147 -12.16 34.72 21.70
C TYR A 147 -13.05 34.99 22.92
N ARG A 148 -14.36 34.77 22.77
CA ARG A 148 -15.35 34.90 23.86
C ARG A 148 -16.20 33.63 23.93
N SER A 149 -16.46 33.15 25.14
CA SER A 149 -17.23 31.95 25.39
C SER A 149 -18.19 32.10 26.58
N TYR A 150 -19.26 31.31 26.56
CA TYR A 150 -20.18 31.17 27.69
C TYR A 150 -19.71 29.99 28.54
N VAL A 151 -19.23 30.26 29.76
CA VAL A 151 -18.60 29.28 30.65
C VAL A 151 -19.53 28.95 31.84
N ALA A 152 -19.54 27.69 32.26
CA ALA A 152 -20.16 27.19 33.48
C ALA A 152 -19.19 26.24 34.21
N ASP A 153 -19.16 26.31 35.54
CA ASP A 153 -18.31 25.49 36.41
C ASP A 153 -19.15 24.54 37.27
N PHE A 154 -18.69 23.28 37.37
CA PHE A 154 -19.42 22.17 37.99
C PHE A 154 -18.54 21.53 39.08
N ASP A 155 -19.05 21.49 40.30
CA ASP A 155 -18.33 21.00 41.50
C ASP A 155 -18.52 19.49 41.77
N GLY A 156 -19.14 18.75 40.86
CA GLY A 156 -19.59 17.37 41.07
C GLY A 156 -20.89 17.23 41.88
N ARG A 157 -21.54 18.35 42.26
CA ARG A 157 -22.87 18.37 42.91
C ARG A 157 -23.90 19.14 42.10
N SER A 158 -23.44 20.17 41.39
CA SER A 158 -24.24 21.04 40.54
C SER A 158 -24.51 20.42 39.17
N SER A 159 -25.67 20.72 38.60
CA SER A 159 -26.05 20.36 37.23
C SER A 159 -26.94 21.44 36.60
N LEU A 160 -27.12 21.35 35.29
CA LEU A 160 -28.08 22.14 34.51
C LEU A 160 -29.12 21.18 33.92
N LEU A 161 -30.41 21.46 34.12
CA LEU A 161 -31.52 20.62 33.67
C LEU A 161 -32.39 21.41 32.69
N TYR A 162 -32.19 21.16 31.39
CA TYR A 162 -32.88 21.84 30.29
C TYR A 162 -34.20 21.14 29.99
N ARG A 163 -35.31 21.89 30.04
CA ARG A 163 -36.67 21.38 29.85
C ARG A 163 -37.27 21.81 28.53
N PHE A 164 -37.85 20.85 27.84
CA PHE A 164 -38.57 21.06 26.59
C PHE A 164 -39.97 21.61 26.85
N ASN A 165 -40.54 22.31 25.86
CA ASN A 165 -41.92 22.80 25.91
C ASN A 165 -42.97 21.70 25.70
N GLN A 166 -42.54 20.48 25.33
CA GLN A 166 -43.38 19.31 25.07
C GLN A 166 -43.06 18.19 26.08
N LYS A 167 -44.02 17.29 26.33
CA LYS A 167 -43.90 16.24 27.37
C LYS A 167 -42.87 15.14 27.07
N SER A 168 -42.54 14.97 25.79
CA SER A 168 -41.38 14.21 25.30
C SER A 168 -40.94 14.87 23.99
N MET A 169 -39.71 14.60 23.57
CA MET A 169 -39.16 15.01 22.29
C MET A 169 -38.70 13.79 21.52
N SER A 170 -39.24 13.59 20.32
CA SER A 170 -38.78 12.58 19.37
C SER A 170 -38.06 13.29 18.23
N THR A 171 -36.75 13.07 18.09
CA THR A 171 -35.91 13.73 17.08
C THR A 171 -35.42 12.70 16.05
N VAL A 172 -35.25 13.12 14.80
CA VAL A 172 -34.52 12.36 13.76
C VAL A 172 -33.14 12.96 13.45
N LYS A 173 -32.88 14.17 13.95
CA LYS A 173 -31.58 14.85 13.87
C LYS A 173 -31.28 15.50 15.21
N ASP A 174 -30.06 15.33 15.69
CA ASP A 174 -29.53 16.05 16.85
C ASP A 174 -28.16 16.62 16.51
N VAL A 175 -27.87 17.84 16.98
CA VAL A 175 -26.55 18.47 16.95
C VAL A 175 -26.23 18.97 18.35
N ILE A 176 -25.23 18.38 18.98
CA ILE A 176 -24.80 18.70 20.34
C ILE A 176 -23.34 19.10 20.29
N SER A 177 -23.00 20.29 20.76
CA SER A 177 -21.61 20.75 20.80
C SER A 177 -21.29 21.40 22.13
N LEU A 178 -20.13 21.06 22.70
CA LEU A 178 -19.62 21.66 23.93
C LEU A 178 -18.11 21.65 23.93
N ARG A 179 -17.48 22.42 24.81
CA ARG A 179 -16.09 22.18 25.23
C ARG A 179 -16.06 21.94 26.72
N PHE A 180 -15.15 21.08 27.20
CA PHE A 180 -15.01 20.76 28.61
C PHE A 180 -13.54 20.76 29.06
N LYS A 181 -13.32 20.97 30.36
CA LYS A 181 -12.02 20.98 31.04
C LYS A 181 -12.18 20.27 32.39
N SER A 182 -11.49 19.14 32.58
CA SER A 182 -11.64 18.28 33.76
C SER A 182 -10.32 18.04 34.49
N ARG A 183 -10.41 17.72 35.79
CA ARG A 183 -9.33 17.16 36.63
C ARG A 183 -9.64 15.76 37.17
N GLN A 184 -10.83 15.24 36.88
CA GLN A 184 -11.27 13.89 37.23
C GLN A 184 -11.29 13.03 35.97
N ALA A 185 -10.91 11.77 36.09
CA ALA A 185 -11.02 10.79 35.01
C ALA A 185 -12.46 10.23 34.82
N GLU A 186 -13.41 10.66 35.66
CA GLU A 186 -14.79 10.18 35.75
C GLU A 186 -15.78 11.35 35.84
N GLY A 187 -16.91 11.29 35.12
CA GLY A 187 -18.03 12.24 35.28
C GLY A 187 -19.00 12.30 34.09
N VAL A 188 -20.31 12.35 34.34
CA VAL A 188 -21.35 12.50 33.29
C VAL A 188 -21.46 13.94 32.80
N LEU A 189 -21.18 14.19 31.52
CA LEU A 189 -21.28 15.50 30.88
C LEU A 189 -22.72 15.81 30.41
N LEU A 190 -23.40 14.83 29.82
CA LEU A 190 -24.77 14.92 29.32
C LEU A 190 -25.48 13.59 29.55
N HIS A 191 -26.76 13.63 29.94
CA HIS A 191 -27.66 12.49 29.98
C HIS A 191 -29.08 12.88 29.58
N GLY A 192 -29.76 11.97 28.89
CA GLY A 192 -31.19 12.01 28.58
C GLY A 192 -31.70 10.59 28.36
N GLU A 193 -32.90 10.30 28.87
CA GLU A 193 -33.58 9.01 28.77
C GLU A 193 -35.06 9.27 28.43
N GLY A 194 -35.69 8.36 27.69
CA GLY A 194 -37.09 8.43 27.28
C GLY A 194 -37.89 7.21 27.73
N GLN A 195 -39.22 7.33 27.87
CA GLN A 195 -40.10 6.27 28.41
C GLN A 195 -40.02 4.91 27.70
N ARG A 196 -39.49 4.85 26.47
CA ARG A 196 -39.26 3.64 25.67
C ARG A 196 -37.96 2.90 26.00
N GLY A 197 -37.09 3.47 26.85
CA GLY A 197 -35.72 3.00 27.07
C GLY A 197 -34.72 3.49 26.00
N ASP A 198 -35.13 4.43 25.15
CA ASP A 198 -34.22 5.27 24.38
C ASP A 198 -33.39 6.11 25.34
N TYR A 199 -32.09 6.26 25.07
CA TYR A 199 -31.23 7.12 25.87
C TYR A 199 -30.00 7.59 25.11
N ILE A 200 -29.51 8.77 25.49
CA ILE A 200 -28.21 9.31 25.11
C ILE A 200 -27.44 9.66 26.39
N THR A 201 -26.18 9.28 26.49
CA THR A 201 -25.33 9.65 27.62
C THR A 201 -23.90 9.83 27.19
N LEU A 202 -23.34 11.00 27.47
CA LEU A 202 -21.95 11.35 27.25
C LEU A 202 -21.27 11.47 28.61
N GLU A 203 -20.26 10.65 28.87
CA GLU A 203 -19.49 10.70 30.11
C GLU A 203 -17.99 10.63 29.85
N LEU A 204 -17.23 11.21 30.76
CA LEU A 204 -15.82 10.94 30.93
C LEU A 204 -15.70 9.69 31.82
N HIS A 205 -15.01 8.65 31.34
CA HIS A 205 -14.80 7.39 32.05
C HIS A 205 -13.37 6.90 31.77
N ARG A 206 -12.60 6.66 32.83
CA ARG A 206 -11.16 6.36 32.82
C ARG A 206 -10.37 7.26 31.88
N GLY A 207 -10.65 8.57 31.94
CA GLY A 207 -9.96 9.60 31.16
C GLY A 207 -10.28 9.59 29.66
N ARG A 208 -11.29 8.83 29.22
CA ARG A 208 -11.77 8.75 27.82
C ARG A 208 -13.23 9.22 27.75
N LEU A 209 -13.63 9.80 26.63
CA LEU A 209 -15.01 10.26 26.44
C LEU A 209 -15.85 9.14 25.84
N ALA A 210 -16.83 8.64 26.59
CA ALA A 210 -17.73 7.55 26.20
C ALA A 210 -19.12 8.09 25.84
N LEU A 211 -19.54 7.86 24.59
CA LEU A 211 -20.90 8.08 24.12
C LEU A 211 -21.67 6.75 24.14
N HIS A 212 -22.73 6.71 24.94
CA HIS A 212 -23.73 5.63 24.95
C HIS A 212 -24.99 6.14 24.24
N LEU A 213 -25.56 5.36 23.32
CA LEU A 213 -26.75 5.73 22.56
C LEU A 213 -27.63 4.51 22.25
N ASN A 214 -28.94 4.63 22.47
CA ASN A 214 -29.94 3.59 22.19
C ASN A 214 -31.17 4.18 21.46
N LEU A 215 -31.64 3.49 20.39
CA LEU A 215 -32.78 3.89 19.54
C LEU A 215 -33.72 2.67 19.33
N ASP A 216 -34.47 2.31 20.37
CA ASP A 216 -35.41 1.20 20.47
C ASP A 216 -34.84 -0.22 20.19
N ASP A 217 -34.60 -0.98 21.28
CA ASP A 217 -34.53 -2.45 21.27
C ASP A 217 -35.62 -3.01 22.19
N SER A 218 -36.85 -3.09 21.66
CA SER A 218 -38.00 -3.68 22.34
C SER A 218 -37.86 -5.19 22.65
N ARG A 219 -36.70 -5.82 22.46
CA ARG A 219 -36.45 -7.26 22.64
C ARG A 219 -35.30 -7.53 23.61
N VAL A 220 -35.56 -7.32 24.91
CA VAL A 220 -34.69 -7.65 26.06
C VAL A 220 -34.49 -9.17 26.26
N ARG A 221 -34.09 -9.89 25.20
CA ARG A 221 -33.91 -11.37 25.15
C ARG A 221 -32.74 -11.83 24.28
N SER A 222 -31.82 -10.94 23.91
CA SER A 222 -30.50 -11.31 23.41
C SER A 222 -29.43 -10.45 24.06
N SER A 223 -28.18 -10.92 24.05
CA SER A 223 -27.00 -10.18 24.51
C SER A 223 -26.48 -9.19 23.45
N SER A 224 -27.40 -8.56 22.69
CA SER A 224 -27.12 -7.49 21.74
C SER A 224 -26.51 -6.29 22.47
N ALA A 225 -25.18 -6.20 22.44
CA ALA A 225 -24.44 -5.27 23.28
C ALA A 225 -24.87 -3.80 23.08
N ARG A 226 -25.20 -3.13 24.20
CA ARG A 226 -25.30 -1.67 24.30
C ARG A 226 -24.11 -1.05 23.58
N MET A 227 -24.37 -0.18 22.60
CA MET A 227 -23.27 0.43 21.85
C MET A 227 -22.69 1.60 22.64
N VAL A 228 -21.41 1.44 23.00
CA VAL A 228 -20.58 2.44 23.66
C VAL A 228 -19.43 2.75 22.73
N VAL A 229 -19.32 4.02 22.34
CA VAL A 229 -18.29 4.52 21.42
C VAL A 229 -17.38 5.43 22.22
N THR A 230 -16.07 5.15 22.22
CA THR A 230 -15.09 5.83 23.08
C THR A 230 -14.05 6.58 22.26
N LEU A 231 -13.83 7.84 22.61
CA LEU A 231 -12.84 8.71 21.98
C LEU A 231 -11.91 9.35 23.01
N GLY A 232 -10.67 9.61 22.57
CA GLY A 232 -9.67 10.29 23.37
C GLY A 232 -9.09 9.45 24.50
N SER A 233 -8.12 10.05 25.19
CA SER A 233 -7.47 9.52 26.38
C SER A 233 -6.82 10.67 27.14
N LEU A 234 -6.54 10.48 28.43
CA LEU A 234 -5.91 11.48 29.31
C LEU A 234 -6.66 12.83 29.36
N LEU A 235 -7.99 12.84 29.15
CA LEU A 235 -8.84 14.03 29.08
C LEU A 235 -9.11 14.68 30.47
N ASP A 236 -8.33 14.30 31.47
CA ASP A 236 -8.25 14.83 32.84
C ASP A 236 -7.02 15.74 33.03
N ASP A 237 -6.47 16.25 31.92
CA ASP A 237 -5.23 17.03 31.84
C ASP A 237 -5.38 18.52 32.21
N LEU A 238 -6.57 18.97 32.61
CA LEU A 238 -6.94 20.37 32.88
C LEU A 238 -6.91 21.33 31.67
N HIS A 239 -7.01 20.83 30.44
CA HIS A 239 -7.17 21.64 29.23
C HIS A 239 -8.56 21.53 28.59
N TRP A 240 -8.83 22.40 27.61
CA TRP A 240 -10.12 22.49 26.94
C TRP A 240 -10.24 21.53 25.74
N HIS A 241 -10.93 20.43 25.95
CA HIS A 241 -11.34 19.49 24.92
C HIS A 241 -12.67 19.90 24.29
N SER A 242 -12.86 19.60 23.00
CA SER A 242 -13.96 20.07 22.18
C SER A 242 -14.78 18.89 21.65
N VAL A 243 -16.09 18.91 21.84
CA VAL A 243 -16.99 17.80 21.48
C VAL A 243 -18.04 18.30 20.49
N LEU A 244 -18.26 17.52 19.43
CA LEU A 244 -19.40 17.66 18.54
C LEU A 244 -20.01 16.27 18.32
N ILE A 245 -21.33 16.17 18.46
CA ILE A 245 -22.12 14.99 18.12
C ILE A 245 -23.15 15.45 17.10
N GLU A 246 -23.12 14.87 15.90
CA GLU A 246 -24.16 15.03 14.89
C GLU A 246 -24.82 13.68 14.66
N ARG A 247 -26.12 13.58 14.91
CA ARG A 247 -26.92 12.40 14.56
C ARG A 247 -27.88 12.73 13.43
N PHE A 248 -28.01 11.84 12.47
CA PHE A 248 -29.07 11.86 11.46
C PHE A 248 -29.61 10.44 11.24
N ASN A 249 -30.86 10.22 11.61
CA ASN A 249 -31.46 8.89 11.74
C ASN A 249 -30.56 7.98 12.61
N LYS A 250 -30.13 6.83 12.08
CA LYS A 250 -29.15 5.93 12.71
C LYS A 250 -27.68 6.30 12.49
N GLN A 251 -27.35 7.29 11.66
CA GLN A 251 -25.95 7.71 11.43
C GLN A 251 -25.50 8.69 12.52
N VAL A 252 -24.28 8.53 13.02
CA VAL A 252 -23.67 9.42 14.03
C VAL A 252 -22.25 9.78 13.62
N ASN A 253 -21.96 11.09 13.58
CA ASN A 253 -20.62 11.64 13.66
C ASN A 253 -20.36 11.98 15.13
N PHE A 254 -19.37 11.34 15.75
CA PHE A 254 -18.90 11.71 17.09
C PHE A 254 -17.48 12.25 16.97
N THR A 255 -17.29 13.53 17.25
CA THR A 255 -16.00 14.22 17.11
C THR A 255 -15.47 14.65 18.47
N LEU A 256 -14.21 14.29 18.76
CA LEU A 256 -13.44 14.82 19.89
C LEU A 256 -12.18 15.53 19.39
N ASP A 257 -12.13 16.84 19.62
CA ASP A 257 -11.21 17.86 19.13
C ASP A 257 -11.06 17.93 17.60
N ARG A 258 -10.60 16.84 17.00
CA ARG A 258 -10.47 16.63 15.54
C ARG A 258 -10.83 15.23 15.08
N HIS A 259 -10.80 14.26 15.98
CA HIS A 259 -10.98 12.85 15.65
C HIS A 259 -12.47 12.56 15.60
N THR A 260 -12.97 12.36 14.38
CA THR A 260 -14.37 12.03 14.13
C THR A 260 -14.50 10.53 13.89
N GLN A 261 -15.29 9.87 14.72
CA GLN A 261 -15.70 8.49 14.54
C GLN A 261 -17.11 8.47 13.95
N HIS A 262 -17.22 7.94 12.74
CA HIS A 262 -18.48 7.72 12.05
C HIS A 262 -19.00 6.33 12.39
N PHE A 263 -20.23 6.21 12.87
CA PHE A 263 -20.87 4.92 13.13
C PHE A 263 -22.36 4.93 12.83
N ARG A 264 -22.96 3.74 12.74
CA ARG A 264 -24.41 3.56 12.60
C ARG A 264 -24.94 2.81 13.82
N THR A 265 -26.01 3.32 14.45
CA THR A 265 -26.65 2.67 15.59
C THR A 265 -27.30 1.34 15.21
N LYS A 266 -27.41 0.45 16.21
CA LYS A 266 -28.16 -0.82 16.15
C LYS A 266 -29.49 -0.60 16.86
N GLY A 267 -30.55 -1.22 16.36
CA GLY A 267 -31.94 -0.96 16.76
C GLY A 267 -32.83 -0.77 15.54
N ASP A 268 -34.13 -0.98 15.71
CA ASP A 268 -35.10 -0.85 14.61
C ASP A 268 -35.57 0.60 14.43
N GLY A 269 -35.50 1.46 15.45
CA GLY A 269 -35.91 2.87 15.38
C GLY A 269 -34.87 3.85 14.80
N ASP A 270 -35.31 4.79 13.96
CA ASP A 270 -34.47 5.91 13.46
C ASP A 270 -34.59 7.19 14.31
N SER A 271 -35.59 7.28 15.18
CA SER A 271 -35.80 8.38 16.14
C SER A 271 -35.02 8.17 17.44
N LEU A 272 -34.57 9.26 18.07
CA LEU A 272 -34.23 9.28 19.50
C LEU A 272 -35.42 9.90 20.23
N GLU A 273 -36.01 9.17 21.18
CA GLU A 273 -37.01 9.71 22.10
C GLU A 273 -36.41 10.04 23.47
N VAL A 274 -36.62 11.25 23.95
CA VAL A 274 -36.23 11.71 25.28
C VAL A 274 -37.45 12.26 25.99
N ASP A 275 -37.54 12.07 27.31
CA ASP A 275 -38.54 12.74 28.14
C ASP A 275 -38.37 14.28 28.11
N TYR A 276 -39.25 15.00 28.80
CA TYR A 276 -39.28 16.48 28.81
C TYR A 276 -38.02 17.19 29.34
N GLU A 277 -36.94 16.48 29.71
CA GLU A 277 -35.70 17.08 30.23
C GLU A 277 -34.39 16.38 29.82
N LEU A 278 -33.35 17.19 29.61
CA LEU A 278 -31.94 16.79 29.44
C LEU A 278 -31.10 17.34 30.61
N SER A 279 -30.22 16.52 31.17
CA SER A 279 -29.31 16.95 32.25
C SER A 279 -27.86 17.07 31.78
N PHE A 280 -27.18 18.14 32.21
CA PHE A 280 -25.78 18.44 31.90
C PHE A 280 -24.97 18.62 33.20
N GLY A 281 -23.75 18.07 33.20
CA GLY A 281 -22.84 18.06 34.35
C GLY A 281 -23.16 17.01 35.43
N GLY A 282 -24.27 16.29 35.32
CA GLY A 282 -24.64 15.24 36.26
C GLY A 282 -26.06 14.72 36.03
N ILE A 283 -26.44 13.69 36.80
CA ILE A 283 -27.79 13.12 36.79
C ILE A 283 -28.47 13.47 38.13
N PRO A 284 -29.58 14.24 38.15
CA PRO A 284 -30.27 14.57 39.38
C PRO A 284 -30.95 13.31 39.95
N LEU A 285 -30.60 12.92 41.18
CA LEU A 285 -31.05 11.67 41.82
C LEU A 285 -32.59 11.62 42.01
N PRO A 286 -33.32 10.71 41.32
CA PRO A 286 -34.77 10.64 41.44
C PRO A 286 -35.20 9.75 42.63
N GLY A 287 -35.17 10.33 43.83
CA GLY A 287 -36.02 9.91 44.97
C GLY A 287 -35.79 8.52 45.61
N LYS A 288 -34.89 7.68 45.11
CA LYS A 288 -34.57 6.36 45.70
C LYS A 288 -33.05 6.11 45.80
N PRO A 289 -32.52 5.70 46.96
CA PRO A 289 -31.14 5.24 47.06
C PRO A 289 -30.99 3.83 46.47
N GLY A 290 -30.03 3.62 45.56
CA GLY A 290 -29.52 2.27 45.27
C GLY A 290 -29.09 1.91 43.84
N THR A 291 -29.47 2.66 42.79
CA THR A 291 -29.32 2.17 41.39
C THR A 291 -28.38 2.93 40.47
N PHE A 292 -28.00 4.18 40.77
CA PHE A 292 -27.08 4.96 39.93
C PHE A 292 -25.66 4.98 40.53
N ILE A 293 -24.70 4.43 39.77
CA ILE A 293 -23.28 4.27 40.16
C ILE A 293 -22.36 5.33 39.50
N ARG A 294 -22.83 6.00 38.44
CA ARG A 294 -22.07 7.01 37.68
C ARG A 294 -21.83 8.27 38.52
N ARG A 295 -20.66 8.89 38.37
CA ARG A 295 -20.29 10.15 39.05
C ARG A 295 -20.77 11.37 38.24
N ASN A 296 -21.12 12.46 38.92
CA ASN A 296 -21.35 13.75 38.27
C ASN A 296 -20.00 14.35 37.80
N PHE A 297 -20.06 15.23 36.81
CA PHE A 297 -18.88 15.90 36.25
C PHE A 297 -18.33 16.96 37.20
N HIS A 298 -16.99 17.05 37.27
CA HIS A 298 -16.28 18.03 38.08
C HIS A 298 -15.24 18.76 37.24
N GLY A 299 -15.56 19.99 36.85
CA GLY A 299 -14.76 20.83 35.97
C GLY A 299 -15.62 21.86 35.24
N CYS A 300 -15.05 22.48 34.23
CA CYS A 300 -15.68 23.57 33.48
C CYS A 300 -16.24 23.07 32.14
N MET A 301 -17.36 23.64 31.71
CA MET A 301 -17.83 23.57 30.33
C MET A 301 -17.89 24.97 29.72
N GLU A 302 -17.58 25.10 28.43
CA GLU A 302 -17.84 26.33 27.66
C GLU A 302 -18.58 26.05 26.37
N ASN A 303 -19.40 27.02 25.93
CA ASN A 303 -20.11 27.00 24.65
C ASN A 303 -20.93 25.71 24.43
N LEU A 304 -21.75 25.35 25.43
CA LEU A 304 -22.69 24.23 25.40
C LEU A 304 -23.95 24.59 24.58
N TYR A 305 -24.12 23.92 23.45
CA TYR A 305 -25.29 24.00 22.58
C TYR A 305 -25.97 22.64 22.42
N TYR A 306 -27.30 22.63 22.45
CA TYR A 306 -28.15 21.53 22.01
C TYR A 306 -29.11 22.05 20.94
N ASN A 307 -29.07 21.48 19.73
CA ASN A 307 -29.91 21.87 18.58
C ASN A 307 -29.96 23.41 18.34
N GLY A 308 -28.79 24.05 18.46
CA GLY A 308 -28.61 25.51 18.28
C GLY A 308 -28.88 26.37 19.52
N VAL A 309 -29.46 25.81 20.59
CA VAL A 309 -29.79 26.54 21.83
C VAL A 309 -28.60 26.53 22.79
N ASN A 310 -28.10 27.72 23.18
CA ASN A 310 -27.01 27.86 24.16
C ASN A 310 -27.53 27.67 25.60
N VAL A 311 -27.27 26.50 26.18
CA VAL A 311 -27.82 26.11 27.49
C VAL A 311 -27.21 26.95 28.63
N ILE A 312 -25.94 27.38 28.50
CA ILE A 312 -25.26 28.19 29.51
C ILE A 312 -25.78 29.64 29.51
N ASP A 313 -26.07 30.21 28.34
CA ASP A 313 -26.70 31.54 28.24
C ASP A 313 -28.11 31.55 28.84
N LEU A 314 -28.92 30.52 28.54
CA LEU A 314 -30.24 30.36 29.18
C LEU A 314 -30.12 30.33 30.71
N ALA A 315 -29.17 29.55 31.25
CA ALA A 315 -28.94 29.42 32.68
C ALA A 315 -28.47 30.75 33.30
N LYS A 316 -27.51 31.42 32.66
CA LYS A 316 -26.96 32.72 33.09
C LYS A 316 -28.03 33.83 33.09
N ARG A 317 -29.00 33.75 32.19
CA ARG A 317 -30.17 34.65 32.11
C ARG A 317 -31.40 34.15 32.89
N ARG A 318 -31.30 33.05 33.63
CA ARG A 318 -32.37 32.45 34.47
C ARG A 318 -33.70 32.28 33.71
N LYS A 319 -33.65 31.75 32.50
CA LYS A 319 -34.85 31.49 31.67
C LYS A 319 -35.70 30.35 32.25
N PRO A 320 -37.03 30.33 32.05
CA PRO A 320 -37.91 29.33 32.68
C PRO A 320 -37.73 27.89 32.16
N GLN A 321 -37.06 27.72 31.01
CA GLN A 321 -36.77 26.41 30.40
C GLN A 321 -35.52 25.71 30.98
N ILE A 322 -34.86 26.29 31.98
CA ILE A 322 -33.60 25.77 32.51
C ILE A 322 -33.62 25.85 34.04
N TYR A 323 -33.45 24.70 34.70
CA TYR A 323 -33.24 24.64 36.14
C TYR A 323 -31.75 24.46 36.42
N SER A 324 -31.15 25.38 37.17
CA SER A 324 -29.72 25.36 37.51
C SER A 324 -29.52 25.08 39.00
N GLY A 325 -28.61 24.16 39.33
CA GLY A 325 -28.04 24.06 40.67
C GLY A 325 -27.13 25.25 41.00
N ASN A 326 -26.21 25.06 41.96
CA ASN A 326 -25.26 26.10 42.39
C ASN A 326 -24.07 26.28 41.40
N VAL A 327 -24.39 26.38 40.10
CA VAL A 327 -23.44 26.54 38.99
C VAL A 327 -22.92 27.98 38.98
N THR A 328 -21.59 28.15 38.90
CA THR A 328 -20.97 29.48 38.68
C THR A 328 -20.65 29.69 37.21
N PHE A 329 -20.70 30.93 36.72
CA PHE A 329 -20.52 31.26 35.30
C PHE A 329 -19.10 31.73 34.95
N SER A 330 -18.12 31.07 35.59
CA SER A 330 -16.68 31.35 35.55
C SER A 330 -15.93 30.08 35.94
N CYS A 331 -14.95 29.64 35.15
CA CYS A 331 -14.17 28.44 35.47
C CYS A 331 -13.29 28.68 36.72
N SER A 332 -13.38 27.82 37.74
CA SER A 332 -12.49 27.88 38.90
C SER A 332 -11.19 27.11 38.61
N GLU A 333 -10.05 27.81 38.63
CA GLU A 333 -8.77 27.25 38.17
C GLU A 333 -7.86 26.88 39.33
N PRO A 334 -7.64 25.57 39.61
CA PRO A 334 -6.80 25.14 40.72
C PRO A 334 -5.32 25.27 40.36
N GLN A 335 -4.52 25.88 41.24
CA GLN A 335 -3.06 25.96 41.09
C GLN A 335 -2.43 24.58 41.34
N LEU A 336 -2.29 23.77 40.29
CA LEU A 336 -1.75 22.42 40.33
C LEU A 336 -0.50 22.30 39.44
N VAL A 337 0.63 22.80 39.95
CA VAL A 337 1.94 22.56 39.32
C VAL A 337 2.24 21.06 39.37
N ALA A 338 2.53 20.48 38.21
CA ALA A 338 3.03 19.12 38.05
C ALA A 338 4.51 19.14 37.63
N ALA A 339 5.25 18.09 37.92
CA ALA A 339 6.57 17.83 37.38
C ALA A 339 6.60 16.50 36.63
N THR A 340 7.24 16.48 35.46
CA THR A 340 7.51 15.26 34.69
C THR A 340 8.94 14.80 34.95
N PHE A 341 9.09 13.57 35.42
CA PHE A 341 10.36 12.85 35.52
C PHE A 341 10.65 12.24 34.15
N GLN A 342 11.67 12.75 33.45
CA GLN A 342 11.88 12.50 32.02
C GLN A 342 12.63 11.20 31.71
N SER A 343 13.43 10.67 32.65
CA SER A 343 14.35 9.55 32.44
C SER A 343 14.14 8.42 33.45
N SER A 344 13.96 7.20 32.96
CA SER A 344 13.91 5.97 33.76
C SER A 344 15.28 5.48 34.27
N SER A 345 16.40 6.12 33.92
CA SER A 345 17.72 5.77 34.45
C SER A 345 18.25 6.76 35.49
N SER A 346 17.76 8.01 35.49
CA SER A 346 18.47 9.12 36.14
C SER A 346 17.62 10.27 36.66
N SER A 347 16.30 10.32 36.43
CA SER A 347 15.47 11.41 36.99
C SER A 347 15.30 11.26 38.49
N PHE A 348 15.46 12.35 39.24
CA PHE A 348 15.21 12.39 40.68
C PHE A 348 14.86 13.79 41.18
N LEU A 349 14.21 13.83 42.34
CA LEU A 349 14.04 15.01 43.19
C LEU A 349 14.44 14.66 44.62
N SER A 350 15.51 15.26 45.15
CA SER A 350 15.89 15.15 46.56
C SER A 350 15.37 16.36 47.34
N LEU A 351 14.71 16.11 48.47
CA LEU A 351 14.23 17.14 49.39
C LEU A 351 14.88 16.95 50.77
N PRO A 352 15.24 18.02 51.49
CA PRO A 352 15.79 17.92 52.84
C PRO A 352 14.75 17.34 53.81
N ALA A 353 15.19 16.57 54.79
CA ALA A 353 14.33 16.21 55.92
C ALA A 353 14.00 17.48 56.75
N PRO A 354 12.73 17.73 57.13
CA PRO A 354 12.36 18.87 57.96
C PRO A 354 12.88 18.70 59.40
N ALA A 355 13.13 19.82 60.08
CA ALA A 355 13.58 19.83 61.47
C ALA A 355 12.57 19.13 62.40
N GLN A 356 13.10 18.33 63.34
CA GLN A 356 12.43 17.47 64.34
C GLN A 356 10.91 17.70 64.54
N ILE A 357 10.10 16.72 64.10
CA ILE A 357 8.63 16.70 64.27
C ILE A 357 8.22 15.54 65.17
N LEU A 358 7.54 15.84 66.28
CA LEU A 358 7.10 14.87 67.30
C LEU A 358 5.97 13.92 66.84
N GLU A 359 5.32 14.18 65.70
CA GLU A 359 4.15 13.42 65.22
C GLU A 359 4.45 12.34 64.16
N GLY A 360 5.72 12.11 63.81
CA GLY A 360 6.14 11.09 62.85
C GLY A 360 6.24 11.56 61.39
N PHE A 361 6.39 10.60 60.47
CA PHE A 361 6.70 10.86 59.05
C PHE A 361 5.52 10.53 58.15
N SER A 362 5.16 11.44 57.24
CA SER A 362 4.11 11.22 56.25
C SER A 362 4.44 11.85 54.90
N VAL A 363 4.05 11.16 53.83
CA VAL A 363 4.21 11.61 52.44
C VAL A 363 2.90 11.35 51.71
N ARG A 364 2.41 12.35 50.97
CA ARG A 364 1.31 12.21 50.03
C ARG A 364 1.74 12.74 48.69
N LEU A 365 1.39 12.07 47.60
CA LEU A 365 1.62 12.54 46.25
C LEU A 365 0.58 11.97 45.29
N GLN A 366 0.28 12.71 44.22
CA GLN A 366 -0.40 12.16 43.05
C GLN A 366 0.61 11.88 41.95
N PHE A 367 0.53 10.72 41.30
CA PHE A 367 1.41 10.33 40.20
C PHE A 367 0.62 9.70 39.05
N ARG A 368 1.18 9.74 37.83
CA ARG A 368 0.71 8.94 36.69
C ARG A 368 1.85 8.51 35.77
N THR A 369 1.79 7.27 35.28
CA THR A 369 2.74 6.70 34.31
C THR A 369 2.10 5.56 33.52
N TRP A 370 2.79 5.14 32.46
CA TRP A 370 2.56 3.88 31.75
C TRP A 370 3.57 2.78 32.15
N ASN A 371 4.72 3.15 32.74
CA ASN A 371 5.78 2.18 33.05
C ASN A 371 5.34 1.17 34.13
N PRO A 372 5.56 -0.14 33.93
CA PRO A 372 5.18 -1.16 34.90
C PRO A 372 6.08 -1.17 36.15
N ASP A 373 7.27 -0.57 36.09
CA ASP A 373 8.26 -0.55 37.15
C ASP A 373 8.86 0.86 37.30
N GLY A 374 9.20 1.26 38.53
CA GLY A 374 9.85 2.55 38.80
C GLY A 374 9.84 2.97 40.28
N LEU A 375 10.95 3.50 40.78
CA LEU A 375 11.09 3.98 42.17
C LEU A 375 10.34 5.31 42.39
N LEU A 376 9.31 5.34 43.24
CA LEU A 376 8.57 6.57 43.56
C LEU A 376 9.16 7.35 44.74
N LEU A 377 9.55 6.65 45.81
CA LEU A 377 10.16 7.22 47.02
C LEU A 377 11.21 6.26 47.58
N SER A 378 12.39 6.79 47.91
CA SER A 378 13.37 6.15 48.78
C SER A 378 13.69 7.12 49.94
N SER A 379 13.44 6.68 51.17
CA SER A 379 13.66 7.49 52.37
C SER A 379 14.51 6.72 53.38
N PRO A 380 15.71 7.22 53.73
CA PRO A 380 16.46 6.71 54.87
C PRO A 380 15.75 7.10 56.18
N LEU A 381 15.75 6.17 57.14
CA LEU A 381 15.13 6.30 58.46
C LEU A 381 16.09 5.75 59.53
N ILE A 382 16.12 6.37 60.70
CA ILE A 382 16.87 5.92 61.88
C ILE A 382 15.98 5.07 62.80
N SER A 383 16.58 4.06 63.42
CA SER A 383 16.10 3.44 64.65
C SER A 383 17.29 2.90 65.46
N GLY A 384 17.93 3.76 66.26
CA GLY A 384 19.19 3.45 66.93
C GLY A 384 20.39 3.81 66.06
N GLN A 385 21.34 2.89 65.88
CA GLN A 385 22.53 3.12 65.04
C GLN A 385 22.47 2.49 63.64
N GLU A 386 21.49 1.61 63.35
CA GLU A 386 21.36 0.98 62.03
C GLU A 386 20.53 1.83 61.06
N PRO A 387 20.99 2.03 59.80
CA PRO A 387 20.21 2.70 58.77
C PRO A 387 19.10 1.77 58.25
N ARG A 388 17.88 2.30 58.17
CA ARG A 388 16.71 1.61 57.59
C ARG A 388 16.20 2.39 56.39
N TYR A 389 15.47 1.72 55.51
CA TYR A 389 14.89 2.35 54.33
C TYR A 389 13.40 2.07 54.24
N LEU A 390 12.65 3.11 53.90
CA LEU A 390 11.29 3.00 53.39
C LEU A 390 11.32 3.28 51.89
N ILE A 391 10.98 2.26 51.11
CA ILE A 391 10.99 2.28 49.65
C ILE A 391 9.56 2.08 49.15
N LEU A 392 9.05 3.03 48.37
CA LEU A 392 7.83 2.86 47.57
C LEU A 392 8.24 2.80 46.09
N GLN A 393 7.91 1.70 45.43
CA GLN A 393 8.14 1.51 44.01
C GLN A 393 6.87 1.01 43.31
N ILE A 394 6.76 1.27 42.02
CA ILE A 394 5.90 0.48 41.14
C ILE A 394 6.72 -0.78 40.76
N SER A 395 6.09 -1.95 40.75
CA SER A 395 6.62 -3.12 40.07
C SER A 395 5.53 -4.03 39.51
N SER A 396 5.75 -4.59 38.31
CA SER A 396 4.73 -5.35 37.56
C SER A 396 3.37 -4.63 37.45
N GLY A 397 3.41 -3.30 37.42
CA GLY A 397 2.26 -2.39 37.40
C GLY A 397 1.57 -2.13 38.74
N ARG A 398 2.03 -2.69 39.88
CA ARG A 398 1.43 -2.51 41.22
C ARG A 398 2.33 -1.66 42.13
N LEU A 399 1.78 -1.01 43.15
CA LEU A 399 2.60 -0.40 44.20
C LEU A 399 3.13 -1.46 45.16
N HIS A 400 4.44 -1.41 45.41
CA HIS A 400 5.16 -2.19 46.39
C HIS A 400 5.78 -1.24 47.42
N LEU A 401 5.35 -1.33 48.67
CA LEU A 401 5.96 -0.62 49.80
C LEU A 401 6.83 -1.60 50.58
N THR A 402 8.10 -1.27 50.76
CA THR A 402 9.11 -2.10 51.44
C THR A 402 9.75 -1.32 52.57
N HIS A 403 9.72 -1.87 53.77
CA HIS A 403 10.51 -1.42 54.92
C HIS A 403 11.65 -2.41 55.16
N GLN A 404 12.88 -1.96 54.92
CA GLN A 404 14.09 -2.76 55.03
C GLN A 404 14.85 -2.40 56.31
N THR A 405 15.03 -3.38 57.21
CA THR A 405 15.71 -3.18 58.49
C THR A 405 17.13 -3.74 58.53
N SER A 406 17.46 -4.71 57.68
CA SER A 406 18.79 -5.30 57.50
C SER A 406 18.78 -6.20 56.25
N ALA A 407 19.91 -6.84 55.92
CA ALA A 407 20.03 -7.76 54.77
C ALA A 407 19.07 -8.98 54.81
N HIS A 408 18.49 -9.30 55.97
CA HIS A 408 17.52 -10.38 56.15
C HIS A 408 16.18 -9.92 56.75
N GLY A 409 16.04 -8.61 57.02
CA GLY A 409 14.85 -8.01 57.62
C GLY A 409 14.03 -7.23 56.61
N LEU A 410 13.23 -7.93 55.81
CA LEU A 410 12.31 -7.33 54.83
C LEU A 410 10.87 -7.43 55.32
N LYS A 411 10.13 -6.31 55.31
CA LYS A 411 8.66 -6.33 55.33
C LYS A 411 8.13 -5.58 54.11
N SER A 412 7.30 -6.23 53.32
CA SER A 412 6.71 -5.66 52.11
C SER A 412 5.18 -5.72 52.11
N LEU A 413 4.58 -4.86 51.30
CA LEU A 413 3.14 -4.71 51.09
C LEU A 413 2.89 -4.40 49.61
N ILE A 414 1.84 -4.98 49.01
CA ILE A 414 1.54 -4.89 47.57
C ILE A 414 0.08 -4.40 47.38
N SER A 415 -0.17 -3.51 46.41
CA SER A 415 -1.51 -2.99 46.13
C SER A 415 -2.45 -4.00 45.44
N SER A 416 -3.75 -3.88 45.73
CA SER A 416 -4.88 -4.60 45.12
C SER A 416 -4.99 -4.35 43.61
N GLN A 417 -4.86 -3.10 43.20
CA GLN A 417 -4.96 -2.62 41.82
C GLN A 417 -3.59 -2.38 41.16
N ARG A 418 -3.60 -2.23 39.83
CA ARG A 418 -2.49 -1.66 39.05
C ARG A 418 -2.56 -0.12 39.04
N VAL A 419 -1.42 0.52 38.77
CA VAL A 419 -1.22 1.99 38.79
C VAL A 419 -0.48 2.54 37.57
N ASN A 420 -0.32 1.73 36.52
CA ASN A 420 0.39 2.08 35.28
C ASN A 420 -0.56 2.22 34.07
N ASP A 421 -1.78 2.69 34.30
CA ASP A 421 -2.84 2.84 33.27
C ASP A 421 -3.01 4.28 32.76
N GLY A 422 -2.05 5.16 33.06
CA GLY A 422 -2.07 6.57 32.67
C GLY A 422 -2.96 7.48 33.51
N LEU A 423 -3.73 6.96 34.48
CA LEU A 423 -4.59 7.78 35.35
C LEU A 423 -3.81 8.37 36.54
N TRP A 424 -4.31 9.48 37.08
CA TRP A 424 -3.78 10.08 38.31
C TRP A 424 -4.14 9.26 39.54
N HIS A 425 -3.17 8.50 40.06
CA HIS A 425 -3.27 7.81 41.34
C HIS A 425 -2.77 8.68 42.49
N SER A 426 -3.44 8.61 43.64
CA SER A 426 -3.13 9.34 44.87
C SER A 426 -2.64 8.35 45.93
N VAL A 427 -1.35 8.38 46.25
CA VAL A 427 -0.77 7.56 47.34
C VAL A 427 -0.48 8.42 48.57
N SER A 428 -0.84 7.91 49.75
CA SER A 428 -0.48 8.51 51.04
C SER A 428 0.13 7.47 51.97
N LEU A 429 1.38 7.71 52.37
CA LEU A 429 2.14 6.98 53.37
C LEU A 429 2.13 7.76 54.69
N ASN A 430 1.94 7.05 55.80
CA ASN A 430 1.84 7.66 57.13
C ASN A 430 2.45 6.72 58.18
N ALA A 431 3.66 7.01 58.64
CA ALA A 431 4.36 6.30 59.70
C ALA A 431 4.06 6.99 61.04
N ARG A 432 3.18 6.39 61.84
CA ARG A 432 2.74 6.90 63.16
C ARG A 432 2.87 5.81 64.21
N GLY A 433 3.56 6.13 65.31
CA GLY A 433 3.85 5.16 66.36
C GLY A 433 4.64 3.96 65.83
N LEU A 434 4.14 2.75 66.10
CA LEU A 434 4.74 1.49 65.64
C LEU A 434 4.12 0.93 64.35
N GLN A 435 3.54 1.77 63.49
CA GLN A 435 2.95 1.30 62.23
C GLN A 435 3.18 2.27 61.05
N ILE A 436 3.38 1.70 59.86
CA ILE A 436 3.38 2.42 58.57
C ILE A 436 2.08 2.07 57.85
N ILE A 437 1.27 3.08 57.57
CA ILE A 437 -0.01 2.95 56.87
C ILE A 437 0.16 3.45 55.43
N MET A 438 -0.24 2.64 54.46
CA MET A 438 -0.37 3.00 53.05
C MET A 438 -1.84 3.10 52.67
N THR A 439 -2.20 4.14 51.94
CA THR A 439 -3.50 4.30 51.27
C THR A 439 -3.27 4.66 49.80
N LEU A 440 -4.12 4.14 48.93
CA LEU A 440 -4.09 4.34 47.48
C LEU A 440 -5.51 4.70 47.02
N ASP A 441 -5.66 5.85 46.38
CA ASP A 441 -6.92 6.41 45.86
C ASP A 441 -8.05 6.46 46.89
N SER A 442 -8.91 5.45 46.92
CA SER A 442 -10.02 5.29 47.88
C SER A 442 -10.08 3.87 48.45
N GLU A 443 -9.04 3.07 48.24
CA GLU A 443 -8.91 1.71 48.74
C GLU A 443 -8.68 1.68 50.27
N PRO A 444 -9.08 0.61 50.96
CA PRO A 444 -8.86 0.46 52.40
C PRO A 444 -7.37 0.50 52.79
N ALA A 445 -7.10 1.18 53.91
CA ALA A 445 -5.75 1.39 54.42
C ALA A 445 -5.05 0.06 54.76
N SER A 446 -3.80 -0.08 54.29
CA SER A 446 -2.99 -1.29 54.44
C SER A 446 -1.73 -0.99 55.27
N THR A 447 -1.37 -1.87 56.20
CA THR A 447 -0.50 -1.50 57.34
C THR A 447 0.66 -2.46 57.58
N ILE A 448 1.87 -1.93 57.72
CA ILE A 448 3.07 -2.66 58.17
C ILE A 448 3.35 -2.34 59.64
N GLN A 449 3.35 -3.36 60.50
CA GLN A 449 3.70 -3.23 61.93
C GLN A 449 5.23 -3.22 62.15
N LEU A 450 5.71 -2.32 63.01
CA LEU A 450 7.11 -2.06 63.31
C LEU A 450 7.54 -2.67 64.66
N LYS A 451 8.86 -2.75 64.88
CA LYS A 451 9.46 -3.16 66.17
C LYS A 451 9.92 -1.97 67.04
N SER A 452 10.02 -0.79 66.45
CA SER A 452 10.52 0.44 67.08
C SER A 452 10.01 1.65 66.29
N TYR A 453 10.05 2.83 66.92
CA TYR A 453 9.80 4.10 66.24
C TYR A 453 10.83 4.34 65.13
N LEU A 454 10.45 5.18 64.15
CA LEU A 454 11.29 5.54 63.00
C LEU A 454 11.38 7.07 62.92
N GLU A 455 12.60 7.59 62.87
CA GLU A 455 12.86 9.02 62.66
C GLU A 455 13.39 9.26 61.24
N PRO A 456 12.91 10.30 60.51
CA PRO A 456 13.44 10.64 59.20
C PRO A 456 14.89 11.15 59.29
N LYS A 457 15.74 10.75 58.34
CA LYS A 457 17.15 11.17 58.26
C LYS A 457 17.46 11.86 56.93
N ASP A 458 18.49 12.70 56.92
CA ASP A 458 19.17 13.26 55.75
C ASP A 458 18.23 13.90 54.70
N LYS A 459 17.88 13.16 53.64
CA LYS A 459 17.11 13.62 52.49
C LYS A 459 16.10 12.56 52.05
N HIS A 460 14.94 12.99 51.58
CA HIS A 460 13.94 12.15 50.94
C HIS A 460 14.13 12.20 49.42
N TYR A 461 14.30 11.05 48.78
CA TYR A 461 14.49 10.94 47.33
C TYR A 461 13.20 10.49 46.65
N PHE A 462 12.69 11.31 45.74
CA PHE A 462 11.53 11.03 44.90
C PHE A 462 11.98 10.70 43.48
N GLY A 463 11.33 9.70 42.87
CA GLY A 463 11.54 9.28 41.49
C GLY A 463 12.84 8.53 41.18
N GLY A 464 13.90 8.70 41.97
CA GLY A 464 15.20 8.10 41.74
C GLY A 464 16.25 8.67 42.69
N CYS A 465 17.52 8.32 42.51
CA CYS A 465 18.63 8.95 43.23
C CYS A 465 20.00 8.70 42.55
N THR A 466 21.03 9.42 42.99
CA THR A 466 22.39 9.37 42.43
C THR A 466 23.16 8.14 42.91
N ILE A 467 23.57 7.26 41.99
CA ILE A 467 24.46 6.13 42.27
C ILE A 467 25.92 6.60 42.28
N SER A 468 26.29 7.40 43.28
CA SER A 468 27.68 7.77 43.57
C SER A 468 28.28 6.81 44.60
N GLN A 469 29.44 6.19 44.29
CA GLN A 469 30.00 5.06 45.04
C GLN A 469 30.29 5.29 46.54
N ASN A 470 30.27 6.55 47.01
CA ASN A 470 30.52 6.92 48.41
C ASN A 470 29.26 7.46 49.14
N ASP A 471 28.11 7.60 48.50
CA ASP A 471 26.90 8.17 49.12
C ASP A 471 25.89 7.08 49.48
N SER A 472 25.80 6.78 50.78
CA SER A 472 24.88 5.78 51.34
C SER A 472 23.52 6.36 51.75
N SER A 473 23.10 7.51 51.23
CA SER A 473 21.81 8.13 51.59
C SER A 473 20.58 7.57 50.86
N CYS A 474 20.75 6.70 49.85
CA CYS A 474 19.65 6.14 49.07
C CYS A 474 19.87 4.68 48.65
N LEU A 475 18.81 3.88 48.67
CA LEU A 475 18.73 2.62 47.92
C LEU A 475 17.87 2.80 46.66
N ASN A 476 18.40 2.41 45.50
CA ASN A 476 17.64 2.30 44.26
C ASN A 476 17.57 0.83 43.80
N PRO A 477 16.48 0.10 44.10
CA PRO A 477 16.35 -1.33 43.78
C PRO A 477 15.78 -1.61 42.37
N THR A 478 15.47 -0.58 41.58
CA THR A 478 14.83 -0.72 40.26
C THR A 478 15.20 0.49 39.37
N MET A 479 14.51 0.65 38.24
CA MET A 479 14.64 1.85 37.40
C MET A 479 14.05 3.09 38.07
N ALA A 480 14.52 4.27 37.70
CA ALA A 480 13.90 5.53 38.14
C ALA A 480 12.46 5.61 37.60
N PHE A 481 11.55 6.22 38.36
CA PHE A 481 10.22 6.54 37.89
C PHE A 481 10.28 7.57 36.77
N GLN A 482 9.67 7.22 35.65
CA GLN A 482 9.45 8.09 34.51
C GLN A 482 7.93 8.31 34.42
N GLY A 483 7.47 9.55 34.51
CA GLY A 483 6.06 9.83 34.79
C GLY A 483 5.81 11.25 35.30
N CYS A 484 4.54 11.60 35.50
CA CYS A 484 4.17 12.88 36.12
C CYS A 484 3.92 12.71 37.62
N VAL A 485 4.28 13.72 38.41
CA VAL A 485 3.93 13.85 39.84
C VAL A 485 3.36 15.24 40.12
N ARG A 486 2.34 15.35 40.99
CA ARG A 486 1.79 16.61 41.51
C ARG A 486 1.33 16.43 42.95
N LEU A 487 0.98 17.54 43.63
CA LEU A 487 0.48 17.51 45.02
C LEU A 487 1.39 16.71 45.99
N ILE A 488 2.70 16.93 45.90
CA ILE A 488 3.65 16.36 46.87
C ILE A 488 3.48 17.12 48.19
N LEU A 489 3.07 16.42 49.24
CA LEU A 489 3.08 16.89 50.62
C LEU A 489 4.06 16.03 51.42
N VAL A 490 4.94 16.66 52.19
CA VAL A 490 5.81 16.01 53.18
C VAL A 490 5.44 16.55 54.56
N ASN A 491 5.09 15.67 55.48
CA ASN A 491 4.60 16.01 56.83
C ASN A 491 3.46 17.05 56.80
N ASN A 492 2.48 16.80 55.91
CA ASN A 492 1.35 17.68 55.53
C ASN A 492 1.72 19.05 54.92
N GLN A 493 2.99 19.43 54.81
CA GLN A 493 3.41 20.67 54.12
C GLN A 493 3.52 20.42 52.61
N PRO A 494 2.91 21.25 51.74
CA PRO A 494 3.04 21.13 50.30
C PRO A 494 4.45 21.56 49.84
N VAL A 495 5.04 20.80 48.92
CA VAL A 495 6.34 21.12 48.31
C VAL A 495 6.13 22.13 47.18
N ASP A 496 6.72 23.32 47.30
CA ASP A 496 6.73 24.28 46.19
C ASP A 496 7.73 23.86 45.11
N LEU A 497 7.20 23.31 44.01
CA LEU A 497 7.98 22.93 42.83
C LEU A 497 8.61 24.12 42.10
N LEU A 498 8.14 25.36 42.31
CA LEU A 498 8.78 26.55 41.70
C LEU A 498 10.09 26.89 42.41
N SER A 499 10.11 26.90 43.75
CA SER A 499 11.32 27.00 44.56
C SER A 499 12.31 25.87 44.25
N VAL A 500 11.83 24.65 43.93
CA VAL A 500 12.68 23.55 43.45
C VAL A 500 13.32 23.90 42.09
N GLN A 501 12.52 24.34 41.12
CA GLN A 501 13.00 24.72 39.78
C GLN A 501 14.06 25.84 39.84
N GLN A 502 13.89 26.81 40.73
CA GLN A 502 14.84 27.90 40.95
C GLN A 502 16.13 27.48 41.70
N GLY A 503 16.19 26.27 42.24
CA GLY A 503 17.32 25.80 43.07
C GLY A 503 17.29 26.30 44.52
N HIS A 504 16.21 26.94 44.95
CA HIS A 504 16.02 27.39 46.35
C HIS A 504 15.62 26.24 47.29
N LEU A 505 15.06 25.14 46.77
CA LEU A 505 14.59 24.00 47.56
C LEU A 505 15.07 22.65 46.98
N GLY A 506 15.90 21.93 47.74
CA GLY A 506 16.34 20.58 47.39
C GLY A 506 17.29 20.53 46.19
N SER A 507 17.28 19.43 45.45
CA SER A 507 17.98 19.30 44.17
C SER A 507 17.30 18.28 43.25
N TYR A 508 17.46 18.41 41.94
CA TYR A 508 16.82 17.53 40.96
C TYR A 508 17.73 17.21 39.77
N ASN A 509 17.38 16.18 39.01
CA ASN A 509 17.94 15.89 37.70
C ASN A 509 16.83 15.47 36.73
N GLN A 510 16.89 15.97 35.48
CA GLN A 510 15.95 15.63 34.40
C GLN A 510 14.47 15.64 34.83
N LEU A 511 14.05 16.76 35.44
CA LEU A 511 12.66 17.10 35.71
C LEU A 511 12.23 18.27 34.82
N GLN A 512 11.00 18.20 34.33
CA GLN A 512 10.35 19.25 33.57
C GLN A 512 9.14 19.76 34.36
N PHE A 513 9.16 21.03 34.75
CA PHE A 513 8.20 21.64 35.66
C PHE A 513 7.01 22.26 34.93
N ASP A 514 5.88 22.37 35.64
CA ASP A 514 4.63 23.01 35.20
C ASP A 514 4.01 22.38 33.93
N LEU A 515 4.38 21.12 33.69
CA LEU A 515 4.08 20.30 32.51
C LEU A 515 3.92 18.83 32.93
N CYS A 516 2.96 18.14 32.34
CA CYS A 516 2.83 16.67 32.45
C CYS A 516 2.96 16.04 31.06
N GLY A 517 4.17 15.62 30.69
CA GLY A 517 4.53 15.13 29.35
C GLY A 517 4.07 13.71 29.01
N ILE A 518 3.08 13.16 29.73
CA ILE A 518 2.54 11.83 29.44
C ILE A 518 1.72 11.86 28.14
N ARG A 519 1.91 10.85 27.29
CA ARG A 519 1.25 10.70 25.99
C ARG A 519 0.65 9.31 25.90
N ASP A 520 -0.59 9.15 25.43
CA ASP A 520 -1.14 7.84 25.12
C ASP A 520 -0.73 7.44 23.69
N ARG A 521 0.26 6.56 23.60
CA ARG A 521 0.81 6.01 22.35
C ARG A 521 -0.09 4.93 21.73
N CYS A 522 -1.13 4.48 22.43
CA CYS A 522 -2.21 3.64 21.92
C CYS A 522 -3.48 4.43 21.56
N LEU A 523 -3.47 5.77 21.64
CA LEU A 523 -4.62 6.63 21.31
C LEU A 523 -5.08 6.45 19.86
N TYR A 524 -4.11 6.40 18.94
CA TYR A 524 -4.29 5.84 17.62
C TYR A 524 -3.86 4.37 17.72
N ASN A 525 -4.76 3.43 17.43
CA ASN A 525 -4.40 2.02 17.51
C ASN A 525 -3.57 1.62 16.29
N PHE A 526 -2.25 1.75 16.40
CA PHE A 526 -1.28 1.30 15.38
C PHE A 526 -1.16 -0.22 15.29
N CYS A 527 -1.91 -0.96 16.10
CA CYS A 527 -1.97 -2.41 16.11
C CYS A 527 -3.12 -2.86 15.21
N GLU A 528 -2.79 -3.49 14.08
CA GLU A 528 -3.73 -3.80 12.99
C GLU A 528 -4.54 -5.08 13.27
N HIS A 529 -5.48 -5.44 12.38
CA HIS A 529 -6.26 -6.70 12.45
C HIS A 529 -6.92 -6.99 13.83
N GLY A 530 -7.44 -5.94 14.47
CA GLY A 530 -8.13 -6.02 15.76
C GLY A 530 -7.22 -6.33 16.98
N SER A 531 -5.90 -6.38 16.78
CA SER A 531 -4.92 -6.68 17.83
C SER A 531 -4.88 -5.64 18.95
N ARG A 532 -4.41 -6.05 20.13
CA ARG A 532 -4.47 -5.25 21.35
C ARG A 532 -3.18 -4.45 21.58
N CYS A 533 -3.28 -3.13 21.56
CA CYS A 533 -2.18 -2.25 21.97
C CYS A 533 -1.99 -2.24 23.50
N SER A 534 -0.73 -2.20 23.92
CA SER A 534 -0.27 -1.89 25.28
C SER A 534 0.94 -0.95 25.23
N GLN A 535 1.32 -0.29 26.33
CA GLN A 535 2.38 0.74 26.28
C GLN A 535 3.17 0.94 27.56
N THR A 536 4.36 1.52 27.38
CA THR A 536 5.23 2.16 28.37
C THR A 536 5.32 3.66 28.05
N TRP A 537 6.10 4.42 28.82
CA TRP A 537 6.30 5.85 28.61
C TRP A 537 6.87 6.18 27.23
N SER A 538 7.84 5.39 26.76
CA SER A 538 8.55 5.59 25.50
C SER A 538 7.96 4.83 24.31
N SER A 539 7.22 3.74 24.53
CA SER A 539 7.00 2.72 23.49
C SER A 539 5.65 2.01 23.65
N PHE A 540 4.94 1.76 22.55
CA PHE A 540 3.81 0.82 22.55
C PHE A 540 4.24 -0.59 22.10
N SER A 541 3.38 -1.59 22.25
CA SER A 541 3.52 -2.93 21.68
C SER A 541 2.15 -3.53 21.36
N CYS A 542 2.10 -4.41 20.36
CA CYS A 542 0.88 -5.05 19.89
C CYS A 542 0.85 -6.54 20.26
N ASP A 543 -0.27 -7.00 20.82
CA ASP A 543 -0.53 -8.42 21.05
C ASP A 543 -1.27 -9.00 19.84
N CYS A 544 -0.52 -9.66 18.96
CA CYS A 544 -1.05 -10.30 17.76
C CYS A 544 -1.62 -11.71 18.02
N THR A 545 -1.62 -12.21 19.27
CA THR A 545 -2.00 -13.60 19.53
C THR A 545 -3.46 -13.87 19.16
N GLY A 546 -3.69 -14.95 18.42
CA GLY A 546 -5.02 -15.33 17.92
C GLY A 546 -5.57 -14.50 16.75
N THR A 547 -4.84 -13.51 16.23
CA THR A 547 -5.31 -12.68 15.09
C THR A 547 -5.09 -13.31 13.72
N GLY A 548 -4.07 -14.16 13.57
CA GLY A 548 -3.58 -14.61 12.26
C GLY A 548 -2.41 -13.79 11.70
N TYR A 549 -1.95 -12.76 12.41
CA TYR A 549 -0.92 -11.82 11.96
C TYR A 549 0.29 -11.73 12.90
N SER A 550 1.33 -11.02 12.45
CA SER A 550 2.66 -10.93 13.08
C SER A 550 3.42 -9.63 12.69
N GLY A 551 4.64 -9.45 13.20
CA GLY A 551 5.40 -8.19 13.13
C GLY A 551 5.01 -7.20 14.23
N ALA A 552 5.80 -6.13 14.45
CA ALA A 552 5.61 -5.23 15.60
C ALA A 552 4.24 -4.50 15.65
N THR A 553 3.54 -4.38 14.51
CA THR A 553 2.19 -3.78 14.39
C THR A 553 1.09 -4.79 14.03
N CYS A 554 1.40 -6.09 14.00
CA CYS A 554 0.50 -7.15 13.51
C CYS A 554 0.08 -6.97 12.04
N HIS A 555 1.00 -6.50 11.19
CA HIS A 555 0.78 -6.20 9.76
C HIS A 555 0.99 -7.42 8.84
N ASN A 556 1.90 -8.33 9.20
CA ASN A 556 2.30 -9.46 8.33
C ASN A 556 1.44 -10.69 8.59
N SER A 557 0.74 -11.19 7.58
CA SER A 557 -0.07 -12.41 7.68
C SER A 557 0.78 -13.65 8.01
N LEU A 558 0.18 -14.62 8.70
CA LEU A 558 0.73 -15.95 8.94
C LEU A 558 0.25 -16.99 7.90
N TYR A 559 -0.55 -16.57 6.91
CA TYR A 559 -1.22 -17.45 5.95
C TYR A 559 -0.88 -17.10 4.50
N GLU A 560 -0.95 -18.10 3.63
CA GLU A 560 -0.68 -17.92 2.19
C GLU A 560 -1.87 -17.28 1.47
N ALA A 561 -1.60 -16.53 0.40
CA ALA A 561 -2.64 -15.75 -0.28
C ALA A 561 -3.69 -16.60 -1.03
N SER A 562 -3.34 -17.82 -1.41
CA SER A 562 -4.25 -18.73 -2.10
C SER A 562 -3.85 -20.21 -1.94
N CYS A 563 -4.77 -21.12 -2.24
CA CYS A 563 -4.47 -22.55 -2.27
C CYS A 563 -3.38 -22.92 -3.30
N GLU A 564 -3.14 -22.06 -4.30
CA GLU A 564 -2.09 -22.25 -5.31
C GLU A 564 -0.70 -22.00 -4.71
N HIS A 565 -0.56 -21.02 -3.81
CA HIS A 565 0.65 -20.81 -3.01
C HIS A 565 0.94 -22.03 -2.11
N TYR A 566 -0.08 -22.56 -1.40
CA TYR A 566 0.09 -23.79 -0.62
C TYR A 566 0.53 -24.99 -1.47
N ARG A 567 0.07 -25.12 -2.73
CA ARG A 567 0.59 -26.14 -3.67
C ARG A 567 2.06 -25.90 -4.00
N LEU A 568 2.48 -24.66 -4.26
CA LEU A 568 3.89 -24.33 -4.53
C LEU A 568 4.80 -24.59 -3.32
N ALA A 569 4.29 -24.42 -2.10
CA ALA A 569 4.96 -24.82 -0.86
C ALA A 569 5.00 -26.36 -0.62
N GLY A 570 4.41 -27.16 -1.52
CA GLY A 570 4.42 -28.63 -1.43
C GLY A 570 3.28 -29.25 -0.62
N SER A 571 2.24 -28.48 -0.29
CA SER A 571 1.09 -28.97 0.50
C SER A 571 0.18 -29.91 -0.31
N THR A 572 -0.57 -30.76 0.40
CA THR A 572 -1.58 -31.68 -0.15
C THR A 572 -3.00 -31.23 0.20
N SER A 573 -4.04 -31.89 -0.35
CA SER A 573 -5.44 -31.50 -0.12
C SER A 573 -5.83 -31.49 1.37
N GLY A 574 -6.46 -30.41 1.83
CA GLY A 574 -6.78 -30.22 3.24
C GLY A 574 -7.56 -28.93 3.52
N TYR A 575 -7.84 -28.66 4.79
CA TYR A 575 -8.35 -27.36 5.23
C TYR A 575 -7.17 -26.44 5.57
N PHE A 576 -7.19 -25.23 5.03
CA PHE A 576 -6.18 -24.19 5.25
C PHE A 576 -6.88 -22.87 5.53
N SER A 577 -6.23 -21.98 6.27
CA SER A 577 -6.57 -20.55 6.24
C SER A 577 -5.81 -19.92 5.08
N ILE A 578 -6.47 -19.11 4.27
CA ILE A 578 -5.83 -18.27 3.24
C ILE A 578 -6.16 -16.80 3.49
N ASP A 579 -5.25 -15.91 3.14
CA ASP A 579 -5.38 -14.47 3.37
C ASP A 579 -5.25 -13.69 2.06
N LEU A 580 -6.41 -13.31 1.51
CA LEU A 580 -6.58 -12.96 0.09
C LEU A 580 -5.88 -11.65 -0.31
N ASP A 581 -5.75 -10.73 0.64
CA ASP A 581 -5.10 -9.43 0.53
C ASP A 581 -3.91 -9.28 1.50
N GLY A 582 -3.70 -10.22 2.42
CA GLY A 582 -2.52 -10.24 3.30
C GLY A 582 -2.60 -9.11 4.31
N SER A 583 -1.72 -8.12 4.17
CA SER A 583 -1.76 -6.88 4.99
C SER A 583 -2.89 -5.92 4.59
N GLY A 584 -4.04 -6.46 4.18
CA GLY A 584 -5.24 -5.74 3.75
C GLY A 584 -6.38 -5.86 4.78
N PRO A 585 -7.52 -5.18 4.56
CA PRO A 585 -8.58 -5.06 5.57
C PRO A 585 -9.51 -6.28 5.73
N LEU A 586 -9.28 -7.41 5.06
CA LEU A 586 -10.11 -8.62 5.21
C LEU A 586 -9.45 -9.65 6.13
N ASP A 587 -10.20 -10.22 7.08
CA ASP A 587 -9.68 -11.30 7.92
C ASP A 587 -9.35 -12.56 7.08
N PRO A 588 -8.45 -13.46 7.53
CA PRO A 588 -8.14 -14.71 6.83
C PRO A 588 -9.34 -15.67 6.82
N ILE A 589 -9.53 -16.41 5.72
CA ILE A 589 -10.64 -17.36 5.56
C ILE A 589 -10.20 -18.82 5.60
N GLN A 590 -10.90 -19.64 6.39
CA GLN A 590 -10.72 -21.09 6.34
C GLN A 590 -11.47 -21.68 5.14
N VAL A 591 -10.73 -22.37 4.27
CA VAL A 591 -11.19 -22.97 3.02
C VAL A 591 -10.74 -24.42 2.93
N TYR A 592 -11.38 -25.22 2.07
CA TYR A 592 -10.83 -26.51 1.68
C TYR A 592 -10.04 -26.36 0.37
N CYS A 593 -8.72 -26.55 0.43
CA CYS A 593 -7.88 -26.61 -0.75
C CYS A 593 -7.87 -28.05 -1.27
N ASN A 594 -8.46 -28.29 -2.44
CA ASN A 594 -8.39 -29.55 -3.15
C ASN A 594 -7.26 -29.49 -4.19
N ILE A 595 -6.10 -30.04 -3.83
CA ILE A 595 -4.85 -30.03 -4.60
C ILE A 595 -4.71 -31.39 -5.30
N THR A 596 -5.27 -31.51 -6.52
CA THR A 596 -5.31 -32.78 -7.27
C THR A 596 -4.81 -32.60 -8.70
N GLY A 597 -3.69 -33.26 -9.01
CA GLY A 597 -3.04 -33.16 -10.33
C GLY A 597 -2.63 -31.72 -10.65
N ASN A 598 -2.96 -31.27 -11.87
CA ASN A 598 -2.49 -29.98 -12.40
C ASN A 598 -3.41 -28.79 -12.07
N LYS A 599 -4.50 -28.96 -11.31
CA LYS A 599 -5.45 -27.89 -11.00
C LYS A 599 -5.85 -27.89 -9.52
N VAL A 600 -5.60 -26.78 -8.83
CA VAL A 600 -6.05 -26.56 -7.45
C VAL A 600 -7.44 -25.95 -7.45
N TRP A 601 -8.27 -26.38 -6.50
CA TRP A 601 -9.56 -25.75 -6.21
C TRP A 601 -9.64 -25.28 -4.76
N THR A 602 -9.89 -23.98 -4.58
CA THR A 602 -10.38 -23.39 -3.32
C THR A 602 -11.88 -23.62 -3.23
N VAL A 603 -12.32 -24.42 -2.27
CA VAL A 603 -13.73 -24.80 -2.08
C VAL A 603 -14.30 -24.12 -0.83
N VAL A 604 -15.30 -23.26 -1.03
CA VAL A 604 -15.99 -22.52 0.05
C VAL A 604 -17.42 -23.04 0.20
N ARG A 605 -17.76 -23.47 1.42
CA ARG A 605 -19.03 -24.14 1.72
C ARG A 605 -20.08 -23.15 2.23
N HIS A 606 -21.35 -23.54 2.14
CA HIS A 606 -22.49 -22.84 2.72
C HIS A 606 -23.37 -23.79 3.54
N ASN A 607 -24.25 -23.19 4.34
CA ASN A 607 -25.14 -23.84 5.30
C ASN A 607 -26.18 -24.82 4.71
N SER A 608 -26.34 -24.91 3.39
CA SER A 608 -27.46 -25.62 2.76
C SER A 608 -27.05 -26.47 1.54
N SER A 609 -26.08 -27.36 1.71
CA SER A 609 -25.58 -28.26 0.65
C SER A 609 -26.45 -29.50 0.38
N ASN A 610 -27.56 -29.69 1.11
CA ASN A 610 -28.48 -30.82 0.95
C ASN A 610 -29.66 -30.44 0.05
N ALA A 611 -30.36 -31.44 -0.51
CA ALA A 611 -31.52 -31.20 -1.36
C ALA A 611 -32.72 -30.67 -0.58
N VAL A 612 -33.25 -29.50 -0.98
CA VAL A 612 -34.37 -28.83 -0.31
C VAL A 612 -35.63 -28.94 -1.16
N ARG A 613 -36.70 -29.48 -0.57
CA ARG A 613 -38.00 -29.70 -1.21
C ARG A 613 -38.96 -28.54 -0.94
N VAL A 614 -39.63 -28.05 -1.99
CA VAL A 614 -40.51 -26.88 -1.97
C VAL A 614 -41.88 -27.22 -2.57
N ARG A 615 -42.94 -26.81 -1.88
CA ARG A 615 -44.36 -26.94 -2.29
C ARG A 615 -45.15 -25.72 -1.82
N GLY A 616 -46.27 -25.42 -2.48
CA GLY A 616 -47.22 -24.38 -2.07
C GLY A 616 -46.82 -22.94 -2.41
N SER A 617 -45.82 -22.74 -3.29
CA SER A 617 -45.29 -21.42 -3.64
C SER A 617 -45.93 -20.79 -4.88
N THR A 618 -46.02 -19.45 -4.89
CA THR A 618 -46.63 -18.62 -5.95
C THR A 618 -45.74 -17.45 -6.32
N LEU A 619 -45.95 -16.78 -7.46
CA LEU A 619 -45.19 -15.57 -7.84
C LEU A 619 -45.37 -14.40 -6.85
N GLN A 620 -46.55 -14.27 -6.23
CA GLN A 620 -46.86 -13.21 -5.27
C GLN A 620 -46.30 -13.49 -3.87
N LYS A 621 -46.07 -14.77 -3.55
CA LYS A 621 -45.43 -15.22 -2.31
C LYS A 621 -44.47 -16.36 -2.63
N PRO A 622 -43.30 -16.05 -3.22
CA PRO A 622 -42.36 -17.07 -3.65
C PRO A 622 -41.60 -17.65 -2.45
N TYR A 623 -41.11 -18.87 -2.61
CA TYR A 623 -40.13 -19.46 -1.72
C TYR A 623 -38.77 -18.84 -2.01
N VAL A 624 -38.06 -18.40 -0.97
CA VAL A 624 -36.69 -17.86 -1.07
C VAL A 624 -35.77 -18.68 -0.17
N GLY A 625 -34.84 -19.41 -0.77
CA GLY A 625 -33.75 -20.10 -0.08
C GLY A 625 -32.50 -19.22 -0.02
N TRP A 626 -31.90 -19.10 1.16
CA TRP A 626 -30.73 -18.24 1.43
C TRP A 626 -29.48 -19.07 1.68
N PHE A 627 -28.37 -18.75 1.03
CA PHE A 627 -27.09 -19.45 1.19
C PHE A 627 -26.12 -18.62 2.03
N ASN A 628 -25.88 -19.03 3.27
CA ASN A 628 -24.89 -18.40 4.13
C ASN A 628 -23.58 -19.20 4.06
N TYR A 629 -22.51 -18.56 3.60
CA TYR A 629 -21.20 -19.16 3.35
C TYR A 629 -20.31 -19.13 4.59
N SER A 630 -19.24 -19.93 4.61
CA SER A 630 -18.24 -19.92 5.68
C SER A 630 -17.29 -18.70 5.64
N ALA A 631 -17.39 -17.86 4.60
CA ALA A 631 -16.64 -16.62 4.43
C ALA A 631 -17.61 -15.45 4.25
N SER A 632 -17.19 -14.23 4.63
CA SER A 632 -17.96 -13.01 4.42
C SER A 632 -18.09 -12.65 2.94
N PHE A 633 -19.01 -11.74 2.64
CA PHE A 633 -19.28 -11.34 1.26
C PHE A 633 -18.08 -10.67 0.55
N GLU A 634 -17.34 -9.82 1.25
CA GLU A 634 -16.17 -9.15 0.68
C GLU A 634 -15.00 -10.13 0.47
N GLN A 635 -14.78 -11.09 1.39
CA GLN A 635 -13.83 -12.18 1.19
C GLN A 635 -14.20 -13.07 -0.01
N LEU A 636 -15.48 -13.41 -0.19
CA LEU A 636 -15.96 -14.16 -1.37
C LEU A 636 -15.73 -13.38 -2.67
N LYS A 637 -15.99 -12.07 -2.66
CA LYS A 637 -15.76 -11.15 -3.77
C LYS A 637 -14.27 -11.01 -4.10
N ALA A 638 -13.39 -10.95 -3.10
CA ALA A 638 -11.94 -10.95 -3.27
C ALA A 638 -11.44 -12.28 -3.87
N LEU A 639 -11.81 -13.42 -3.27
CA LEU A 639 -11.47 -14.77 -3.76
C LEU A 639 -11.90 -14.96 -5.22
N VAL A 640 -13.16 -14.63 -5.53
CA VAL A 640 -13.66 -14.68 -6.91
C VAL A 640 -12.80 -13.79 -7.80
N SER A 641 -12.52 -12.55 -7.41
CA SER A 641 -11.74 -11.62 -8.25
C SER A 641 -10.32 -12.14 -8.56
N LEU A 642 -9.62 -12.68 -7.55
CA LEU A 642 -8.25 -13.18 -7.64
C LEU A 642 -8.12 -14.46 -8.47
N SER A 643 -9.06 -15.39 -8.37
CA SER A 643 -9.00 -16.67 -9.10
C SER A 643 -9.21 -16.52 -10.60
N GLU A 644 -8.57 -17.40 -11.38
CA GLU A 644 -8.69 -17.40 -12.84
C GLU A 644 -10.08 -17.86 -13.30
N HIS A 645 -10.59 -18.93 -12.67
CA HIS A 645 -11.89 -19.54 -12.96
C HIS A 645 -12.63 -19.87 -11.68
N CYS A 646 -13.93 -19.60 -11.64
CA CYS A 646 -14.83 -19.98 -10.54
C CYS A 646 -16.10 -20.64 -11.10
N GLU A 647 -16.60 -21.63 -10.37
CA GLU A 647 -17.81 -22.35 -10.73
C GLU A 647 -18.63 -22.79 -9.52
N GLN A 648 -19.92 -23.03 -9.75
CA GLN A 648 -20.85 -23.54 -8.74
C GLN A 648 -21.91 -24.43 -9.39
N ARG A 649 -22.06 -25.65 -8.88
CA ARG A 649 -23.09 -26.59 -9.37
C ARG A 649 -24.48 -26.16 -8.91
N ILE A 650 -25.44 -26.14 -9.81
CA ILE A 650 -26.87 -25.97 -9.51
C ILE A 650 -27.68 -27.12 -10.11
N ALA A 651 -28.67 -27.60 -9.38
CA ALA A 651 -29.60 -28.63 -9.83
C ALA A 651 -31.02 -28.31 -9.37
N TYR A 652 -31.98 -28.37 -10.30
CA TYR A 652 -33.41 -28.18 -10.07
C TYR A 652 -34.14 -29.41 -10.57
N HIS A 653 -34.69 -30.19 -9.64
CA HIS A 653 -35.54 -31.35 -9.93
C HIS A 653 -36.99 -30.92 -9.74
N CYS A 654 -37.85 -31.34 -10.65
CA CYS A 654 -39.21 -30.82 -10.73
C CYS A 654 -40.23 -31.93 -10.91
N ARG A 655 -41.44 -31.63 -10.47
CA ARG A 655 -42.66 -32.33 -10.81
C ARG A 655 -43.70 -31.25 -11.08
N ARG A 656 -44.07 -31.02 -12.34
CA ARG A 656 -45.04 -29.97 -12.71
C ARG A 656 -44.71 -28.58 -12.11
N SER A 657 -43.43 -28.19 -12.11
CA SER A 657 -42.92 -26.97 -11.49
C SER A 657 -41.88 -26.36 -12.42
N ARG A 658 -42.19 -25.21 -13.01
CA ARG A 658 -41.48 -24.67 -14.17
C ARG A 658 -40.45 -23.62 -13.79
N LEU A 659 -39.47 -23.43 -14.67
CA LEU A 659 -38.47 -22.38 -14.62
C LEU A 659 -38.96 -21.14 -15.38
N PHE A 660 -39.60 -21.33 -16.53
CA PHE A 660 -40.16 -20.28 -17.38
C PHE A 660 -41.63 -20.56 -17.74
N ASN A 661 -42.37 -19.50 -18.07
CA ASN A 661 -43.72 -19.62 -18.61
C ASN A 661 -43.65 -19.83 -20.13
N PRO A 662 -44.16 -20.96 -20.69
CA PRO A 662 -43.99 -21.28 -22.11
C PRO A 662 -44.64 -20.30 -23.11
N TRP A 663 -45.53 -19.42 -22.64
CA TRP A 663 -46.29 -18.50 -23.50
C TRP A 663 -45.63 -17.13 -23.73
N ASP A 664 -44.81 -16.67 -22.78
CA ASP A 664 -44.26 -15.31 -22.76
C ASP A 664 -42.80 -15.22 -22.26
N GLY A 665 -42.17 -16.37 -21.94
CA GLY A 665 -40.81 -16.44 -21.41
C GLY A 665 -40.65 -15.89 -19.99
N THR A 666 -41.74 -15.56 -19.27
CA THR A 666 -41.61 -14.95 -17.95
C THR A 666 -40.97 -15.93 -16.94
N PRO A 667 -39.90 -15.53 -16.22
CA PRO A 667 -39.14 -16.42 -15.34
C PRO A 667 -39.88 -16.67 -14.02
N LEU A 668 -40.41 -17.88 -13.88
CA LEU A 668 -41.19 -18.40 -12.75
C LEU A 668 -40.32 -18.88 -11.57
N SER A 669 -39.11 -19.36 -11.87
CA SER A 669 -38.07 -19.68 -10.88
C SER A 669 -36.73 -19.09 -11.34
N TRP A 670 -35.91 -18.58 -10.42
CA TRP A 670 -34.64 -17.95 -10.72
C TRP A 670 -33.66 -18.05 -9.55
N TRP A 671 -32.42 -17.62 -9.75
CA TRP A 671 -31.46 -17.42 -8.65
C TRP A 671 -31.00 -15.96 -8.59
N VAL A 672 -30.43 -15.57 -7.46
CA VAL A 672 -29.93 -14.22 -7.20
C VAL A 672 -28.42 -14.30 -7.04
N ASP A 673 -27.73 -13.41 -7.74
CA ASP A 673 -26.27 -13.40 -7.79
C ASP A 673 -25.64 -12.65 -6.61
N ARG A 674 -24.30 -12.61 -6.59
CA ARG A 674 -23.56 -11.89 -5.54
C ARG A 674 -23.99 -10.42 -5.37
N ARG A 675 -24.39 -9.72 -6.45
CA ARG A 675 -24.81 -8.30 -6.41
C ARG A 675 -26.25 -8.10 -5.95
N GLY A 676 -27.03 -9.17 -5.80
CA GLY A 676 -28.47 -9.08 -5.59
C GLY A 676 -29.28 -9.01 -6.90
N GLU A 677 -28.65 -9.24 -8.06
CA GLU A 677 -29.33 -9.20 -9.35
C GLU A 677 -29.98 -10.56 -9.68
N LYS A 678 -31.20 -10.52 -10.23
CA LYS A 678 -31.94 -11.71 -10.69
C LYS A 678 -31.24 -12.30 -11.93
N ARG A 679 -30.88 -13.58 -11.86
CA ARG A 679 -30.30 -14.35 -12.97
C ARG A 679 -31.23 -15.48 -13.40
N THR A 680 -31.47 -15.55 -14.70
CA THR A 680 -32.49 -16.39 -15.35
C THR A 680 -31.88 -17.31 -16.40
N TYR A 681 -30.67 -17.80 -16.15
CA TYR A 681 -30.00 -18.84 -16.92
C TYR A 681 -29.65 -19.99 -15.99
N TRP A 682 -29.79 -21.22 -16.47
CA TRP A 682 -29.59 -22.44 -15.69
C TRP A 682 -28.65 -23.39 -16.45
N GLY A 683 -28.12 -24.41 -15.76
CA GLY A 683 -27.34 -25.48 -16.39
C GLY A 683 -25.91 -25.13 -16.88
N GLY A 684 -25.54 -23.85 -16.96
CA GLY A 684 -24.22 -23.41 -17.42
C GLY A 684 -24.22 -22.66 -18.76
N ILE A 685 -25.40 -22.30 -19.25
CA ILE A 685 -25.59 -21.36 -20.36
C ILE A 685 -25.06 -19.96 -20.00
N GLN A 686 -24.70 -19.17 -21.03
CA GLN A 686 -24.19 -17.81 -20.86
C GLN A 686 -25.28 -16.82 -20.36
N PRO A 687 -24.89 -15.74 -19.65
CA PRO A 687 -25.84 -14.71 -19.22
C PRO A 687 -26.70 -14.12 -20.35
N GLY A 688 -27.95 -13.80 -20.04
CA GLY A 688 -28.91 -13.18 -20.95
C GLY A 688 -29.80 -14.15 -21.73
N VAL A 689 -29.47 -15.46 -21.74
CA VAL A 689 -30.25 -16.49 -22.45
C VAL A 689 -31.19 -17.21 -21.47
N GLN A 690 -32.49 -17.23 -21.79
CA GLN A 690 -33.54 -17.89 -20.98
C GLN A 690 -33.69 -19.38 -21.34
N GLN A 691 -32.66 -20.17 -21.07
CA GLN A 691 -32.61 -21.60 -21.42
C GLN A 691 -31.85 -22.40 -20.33
N CYS A 692 -31.91 -23.73 -20.42
CA CYS A 692 -31.17 -24.70 -19.62
C CYS A 692 -30.25 -25.55 -20.51
N SER A 693 -29.28 -26.27 -19.94
CA SER A 693 -28.23 -26.99 -20.69
C SER A 693 -28.76 -27.82 -21.86
N CYS A 694 -29.87 -28.53 -21.67
CA CYS A 694 -30.47 -29.38 -22.70
C CYS A 694 -30.93 -28.62 -23.95
N GLY A 695 -31.28 -27.33 -23.83
CA GLY A 695 -31.68 -26.47 -24.93
C GLY A 695 -30.51 -25.93 -25.75
N LEU A 696 -29.29 -25.94 -25.18
CA LEU A 696 -28.04 -25.67 -25.89
C LEU A 696 -27.45 -26.94 -26.52
N GLU A 697 -27.63 -28.09 -25.84
CA GLU A 697 -27.14 -29.40 -26.28
C GLU A 697 -28.12 -30.14 -27.24
N GLU A 698 -29.24 -29.50 -27.59
CA GLU A 698 -30.34 -30.06 -28.42
C GLU A 698 -30.85 -31.44 -27.93
N ASN A 699 -30.88 -31.65 -26.61
CA ASN A 699 -31.17 -32.96 -25.99
C ASN A 699 -32.27 -32.95 -24.90
N CYS A 700 -33.12 -31.91 -24.84
CA CYS A 700 -34.22 -31.87 -23.87
C CYS A 700 -35.22 -33.03 -24.04
N ALA A 701 -35.80 -33.48 -22.93
CA ALA A 701 -36.80 -34.56 -22.87
C ALA A 701 -38.11 -34.24 -23.63
N ASP A 702 -38.33 -32.97 -23.96
CA ASP A 702 -39.33 -32.51 -24.91
C ASP A 702 -38.80 -31.27 -25.66
N MET A 703 -38.47 -31.43 -26.95
CA MET A 703 -37.81 -30.41 -27.76
C MET A 703 -38.67 -29.18 -28.07
N ASN A 704 -39.93 -29.13 -27.59
CA ASN A 704 -40.75 -27.92 -27.63
C ASN A 704 -40.40 -26.91 -26.50
N TYR A 705 -39.49 -27.28 -25.58
CA TYR A 705 -39.11 -26.49 -24.40
C TYR A 705 -37.58 -26.37 -24.31
N PHE A 706 -37.10 -25.23 -23.81
CA PHE A 706 -35.65 -24.98 -23.63
C PHE A 706 -35.09 -25.40 -22.26
N CYS A 707 -35.94 -25.99 -21.42
CA CYS A 707 -35.65 -26.56 -20.10
C CYS A 707 -36.55 -27.77 -19.89
N ASN A 708 -36.02 -28.86 -19.32
CA ASN A 708 -36.79 -30.08 -19.11
C ASN A 708 -37.99 -29.84 -18.16
N CYS A 709 -37.80 -28.99 -17.16
CA CYS A 709 -38.83 -28.69 -16.16
C CYS A 709 -40.00 -27.84 -16.66
N ASP A 710 -39.88 -27.22 -17.84
CA ASP A 710 -40.97 -26.44 -18.42
C ASP A 710 -42.03 -27.32 -19.11
N ALA A 711 -41.67 -28.57 -19.47
CA ALA A 711 -42.55 -29.57 -20.07
C ALA A 711 -43.59 -30.20 -19.09
N ASP A 712 -43.64 -29.72 -17.84
CA ASP A 712 -44.62 -30.07 -16.82
C ASP A 712 -44.65 -31.57 -16.40
N ARG A 713 -43.54 -32.29 -16.63
CA ARG A 713 -43.31 -33.71 -16.29
C ARG A 713 -42.60 -33.88 -14.94
N VAL A 714 -41.96 -35.04 -14.71
CA VAL A 714 -41.03 -35.30 -13.60
C VAL A 714 -39.63 -35.38 -14.19
N GLU A 715 -38.86 -34.31 -14.07
CA GLU A 715 -37.60 -34.11 -14.81
C GLU A 715 -36.55 -33.41 -13.93
N ASN A 716 -35.37 -33.12 -14.50
CA ASN A 716 -34.42 -32.18 -13.91
C ASN A 716 -33.68 -31.32 -14.93
N ASP A 717 -33.28 -30.14 -14.46
CA ASP A 717 -32.34 -29.23 -15.12
C ASP A 717 -31.15 -29.05 -14.19
N THR A 718 -29.95 -29.46 -14.63
CA THR A 718 -28.74 -29.50 -13.79
C THR A 718 -27.53 -29.03 -14.59
N GLY A 719 -26.59 -28.36 -13.94
CA GLY A 719 -25.29 -28.08 -14.53
C GLY A 719 -24.43 -27.13 -13.70
N ILE A 720 -23.51 -26.42 -14.36
CA ILE A 720 -22.41 -25.69 -13.72
C ILE A 720 -22.48 -24.21 -14.08
N LEU A 721 -22.81 -23.36 -13.10
CA LEU A 721 -22.72 -21.90 -13.25
C LEU A 721 -21.23 -21.52 -13.23
N SER A 722 -20.70 -21.06 -14.36
CA SER A 722 -19.27 -20.75 -14.57
C SER A 722 -18.97 -19.26 -14.85
N TYR A 723 -20.00 -18.43 -14.96
CA TYR A 723 -19.82 -16.99 -15.19
C TYR A 723 -19.40 -16.28 -13.91
N LYS A 724 -18.07 -16.25 -13.70
CA LYS A 724 -17.32 -15.65 -12.60
C LYS A 724 -17.98 -14.43 -11.96
N GLU A 725 -18.37 -13.44 -12.76
CA GLU A 725 -18.81 -12.13 -12.24
C GLU A 725 -20.17 -12.14 -11.51
N HIS A 726 -20.93 -13.24 -11.58
CA HIS A 726 -22.19 -13.44 -10.85
C HIS A 726 -22.04 -14.35 -9.61
N LEU A 727 -20.97 -15.15 -9.53
CA LEU A 727 -20.78 -16.10 -8.43
C LEU A 727 -20.31 -15.40 -7.15
N PRO A 728 -20.66 -15.94 -5.95
CA PRO A 728 -21.49 -17.11 -5.71
C PRO A 728 -23.01 -16.85 -5.82
N VAL A 729 -23.79 -17.94 -5.93
CA VAL A 729 -25.25 -17.93 -5.78
C VAL A 729 -25.62 -17.50 -4.35
N ARG A 730 -26.38 -16.42 -4.22
CA ARG A 730 -26.75 -15.82 -2.93
C ARG A 730 -28.10 -16.31 -2.42
N GLU A 731 -29.10 -16.30 -3.30
CA GLU A 731 -30.46 -16.78 -3.02
C GLU A 731 -30.99 -17.61 -4.19
N ILE A 732 -31.98 -18.47 -3.94
CA ILE A 732 -32.78 -19.16 -4.96
C ILE A 732 -34.27 -18.89 -4.73
N VAL A 733 -34.99 -18.59 -5.81
CA VAL A 733 -36.39 -18.16 -5.76
C VAL A 733 -37.26 -19.07 -6.63
N ILE A 734 -38.32 -19.62 -6.05
CA ILE A 734 -39.19 -20.64 -6.70
C ILE A 734 -40.65 -20.20 -6.59
N GLY A 735 -41.32 -19.97 -7.71
CA GLY A 735 -42.67 -19.39 -7.77
C GLY A 735 -43.80 -20.28 -8.30
N ASP A 736 -43.55 -21.50 -8.76
CA ASP A 736 -44.54 -22.36 -9.45
C ASP A 736 -44.74 -23.74 -8.78
N THR A 737 -45.04 -23.77 -7.48
CA THR A 737 -45.29 -25.03 -6.74
C THR A 737 -46.66 -25.10 -6.02
N TYR A 738 -47.60 -24.22 -6.37
CA TYR A 738 -48.97 -24.20 -5.84
C TYR A 738 -49.98 -25.02 -6.69
N ARG A 739 -49.60 -25.54 -7.86
CA ARG A 739 -50.48 -26.30 -8.76
C ARG A 739 -50.73 -27.73 -8.23
N LEU A 740 -51.79 -28.38 -8.70
CA LEU A 740 -52.18 -29.69 -8.16
C LEU A 740 -51.11 -30.77 -8.47
N GLY A 741 -50.41 -31.21 -7.43
CA GLY A 741 -49.31 -32.16 -7.52
C GLY A 741 -47.97 -31.56 -7.96
N SER A 742 -47.81 -30.22 -7.96
CA SER A 742 -46.54 -29.58 -8.27
C SER A 742 -45.55 -29.58 -7.10
N GLU A 743 -44.28 -29.81 -7.38
CA GLU A 743 -43.19 -29.85 -6.41
C GLU A 743 -41.86 -29.49 -7.09
N ALA A 744 -40.99 -28.78 -6.36
CA ALA A 744 -39.60 -28.56 -6.75
C ALA A 744 -38.66 -29.13 -5.68
N MET A 745 -37.46 -29.54 -6.08
CA MET A 745 -36.36 -29.91 -5.20
C MET A 745 -35.04 -29.38 -5.77
N TYR A 746 -34.40 -28.45 -5.07
CA TYR A 746 -33.16 -27.84 -5.52
C TYR A 746 -31.93 -28.31 -4.73
N VAL A 747 -30.76 -28.23 -5.37
CA VAL A 747 -29.43 -28.38 -4.76
C VAL A 747 -28.53 -27.27 -5.29
N VAL A 748 -27.78 -26.62 -4.41
CA VAL A 748 -26.67 -25.72 -4.76
C VAL A 748 -25.40 -26.26 -4.12
N GLY A 749 -24.35 -26.45 -4.93
CA GLY A 749 -23.04 -26.91 -4.48
C GLY A 749 -22.22 -25.81 -3.79
N PRO A 750 -21.05 -26.12 -3.22
CA PRO A 750 -20.11 -25.11 -2.75
C PRO A 750 -19.60 -24.24 -3.91
N LEU A 751 -19.11 -23.04 -3.60
CA LEU A 751 -18.32 -22.25 -4.55
C LEU A 751 -16.96 -22.94 -4.73
N GLN A 752 -16.54 -23.16 -5.98
CA GLN A 752 -15.23 -23.72 -6.30
C GLN A 752 -14.48 -22.73 -7.20
N CYS A 753 -13.40 -22.16 -6.70
CA CYS A 753 -12.52 -21.26 -7.45
C CYS A 753 -11.15 -21.89 -7.67
N SER A 754 -10.43 -21.51 -8.72
CA SER A 754 -9.20 -22.16 -9.16
C SER A 754 -8.26 -21.20 -9.87
N GLY A 755 -6.96 -21.47 -9.74
CA GLY A 755 -5.89 -20.59 -10.22
C GLY A 755 -5.76 -19.30 -9.40
N ASP A 756 -4.71 -18.55 -9.69
CA ASP A 756 -4.35 -17.29 -9.04
C ASP A 756 -3.79 -16.35 -10.11
N LYS A 757 -4.56 -15.33 -10.48
CA LYS A 757 -4.23 -14.43 -11.59
C LYS A 757 -2.93 -13.66 -11.33
N PHE A 758 -2.60 -13.37 -10.07
CA PHE A 758 -1.51 -12.46 -9.72
C PHE A 758 -0.19 -13.17 -9.41
N LEU A 759 -0.23 -14.44 -9.00
CA LEU A 759 0.94 -15.30 -8.79
C LEU A 759 1.80 -15.53 -10.05
N TRP A 760 1.17 -15.60 -11.23
CA TRP A 760 1.88 -15.83 -12.50
C TRP A 760 2.10 -14.56 -13.33
N ASN A 761 1.27 -13.54 -13.11
CA ASN A 761 1.40 -12.18 -13.67
C ASN A 761 2.84 -11.65 -13.55
N ALA A 762 3.54 -11.66 -14.69
CA ALA A 762 4.96 -11.37 -14.78
C ALA A 762 5.25 -10.37 -15.90
N VAL A 763 6.40 -9.72 -15.83
CA VAL A 763 6.81 -8.72 -16.82
C VAL A 763 8.31 -8.78 -17.03
N SER A 764 8.75 -8.58 -18.28
CA SER A 764 10.17 -8.56 -18.67
C SER A 764 10.60 -7.16 -19.11
N PHE A 765 11.66 -6.65 -18.49
CA PHE A 765 12.32 -5.39 -18.83
C PHE A 765 13.60 -5.69 -19.63
N TYR A 766 13.66 -5.22 -20.87
CA TYR A 766 14.80 -5.42 -21.78
C TYR A 766 15.47 -4.11 -22.23
N GLN A 767 15.03 -2.97 -21.68
CA GLN A 767 15.68 -1.66 -21.85
C GLN A 767 15.83 -0.98 -20.48
N ALA A 768 17.04 -0.60 -20.09
CA ALA A 768 17.33 -0.01 -18.78
C ALA A 768 16.81 1.43 -18.58
N ALA A 769 16.11 1.98 -19.58
CA ALA A 769 15.42 3.27 -19.54
C ALA A 769 13.88 3.13 -19.46
N SER A 770 13.38 1.88 -19.37
CA SER A 770 11.94 1.58 -19.26
C SER A 770 11.53 1.30 -17.81
N TYR A 771 10.25 1.55 -17.53
CA TYR A 771 9.59 1.28 -16.26
C TYR A 771 8.09 1.05 -16.51
N LEU A 772 7.42 0.32 -15.63
CA LEU A 772 5.97 0.44 -15.45
C LEU A 772 5.68 1.61 -14.51
N GLN A 773 4.51 2.23 -14.68
CA GLN A 773 4.11 3.46 -13.99
C GLN A 773 2.65 3.31 -13.53
N PHE A 774 2.40 3.41 -12.23
CA PHE A 774 1.08 3.27 -11.60
C PHE A 774 0.68 4.56 -10.85
N PRO A 775 -0.61 4.74 -10.49
CA PRO A 775 -1.07 5.89 -9.71
C PRO A 775 -0.32 6.04 -8.37
N ALA A 776 -0.35 7.24 -7.80
CA ALA A 776 0.15 7.50 -6.46
C ALA A 776 -0.66 6.67 -5.43
N LEU A 777 0.04 5.92 -4.58
CA LEU A 777 -0.56 5.24 -3.44
C LEU A 777 -0.51 6.14 -2.20
N GLN A 778 -1.64 6.27 -1.50
CA GLN A 778 -1.67 6.91 -0.18
C GLN A 778 -1.20 5.91 0.87
N VAL A 779 0.09 5.99 1.23
CA VAL A 779 0.76 5.11 2.19
C VAL A 779 1.03 5.89 3.47
N GLU A 780 0.04 6.04 4.35
CA GLU A 780 0.21 6.94 5.50
C GLU A 780 1.17 6.40 6.58
N LEU A 781 0.99 5.18 7.07
CA LEU A 781 1.65 4.70 8.31
C LEU A 781 2.41 3.37 8.15
N SER A 782 1.82 2.38 7.50
CA SER A 782 2.43 1.09 7.19
C SER A 782 2.60 0.91 5.68
N LEU A 783 3.72 0.29 5.31
CA LEU A 783 4.14 -0.05 3.96
C LEU A 783 4.63 -1.50 3.94
N HIS A 784 4.07 -2.31 3.05
CA HIS A 784 4.57 -3.62 2.70
C HIS A 784 4.73 -3.71 1.19
N VAL A 785 5.87 -4.22 0.73
CA VAL A 785 6.19 -4.43 -0.69
C VAL A 785 6.71 -5.86 -0.85
N SER A 786 6.10 -6.65 -1.71
CA SER A 786 6.62 -7.99 -2.06
C SER A 786 6.54 -8.29 -3.55
N PHE A 787 7.53 -9.04 -4.04
CA PHE A 787 7.61 -9.49 -5.43
C PHE A 787 8.65 -10.61 -5.61
N TYR A 788 8.57 -11.31 -6.75
CA TYR A 788 9.68 -12.11 -7.26
C TYR A 788 10.44 -11.32 -8.34
N PHE A 789 11.76 -11.44 -8.38
CA PHE A 789 12.59 -10.94 -9.49
C PHE A 789 13.51 -12.03 -10.04
N LYS A 790 13.96 -11.83 -11.28
CA LYS A 790 14.90 -12.72 -11.97
C LYS A 790 15.80 -11.90 -12.90
N THR A 791 17.12 -11.99 -12.77
CA THR A 791 18.03 -11.15 -13.57
C THR A 791 19.39 -11.81 -13.85
N ALA A 792 20.11 -11.24 -14.81
CA ALA A 792 21.57 -11.40 -14.99
C ALA A 792 22.34 -10.09 -14.68
N SER A 793 21.64 -8.97 -14.51
CA SER A 793 22.22 -7.65 -14.27
C SER A 793 22.90 -7.57 -12.90
N PRO A 794 24.07 -6.92 -12.75
CA PRO A 794 24.71 -6.74 -11.46
C PRO A 794 23.99 -5.74 -10.55
N SER A 795 23.06 -4.93 -11.07
CA SER A 795 22.27 -3.96 -10.31
C SER A 795 21.01 -3.52 -11.07
N GLY A 796 20.10 -2.82 -10.37
CA GLY A 796 18.90 -2.18 -10.95
C GLY A 796 17.85 -1.82 -9.91
N VAL A 797 17.08 -0.76 -10.14
CA VAL A 797 15.98 -0.33 -9.26
C VAL A 797 14.71 -1.13 -9.56
N PHE A 798 14.18 -1.85 -8.57
CA PHE A 798 12.94 -2.63 -8.69
C PHE A 798 11.70 -1.77 -8.51
N VAL A 799 11.71 -0.87 -7.52
CA VAL A 799 10.54 -0.06 -7.12
C VAL A 799 11.03 1.31 -6.67
N GLU A 800 10.35 2.37 -7.10
CA GLU A 800 10.59 3.75 -6.65
C GLU A 800 9.26 4.52 -6.53
N ASN A 801 9.07 5.28 -5.44
CA ASN A 801 8.04 6.31 -5.36
C ASN A 801 8.57 7.48 -4.50
N MET A 802 8.36 8.71 -4.98
CA MET A 802 8.88 9.95 -4.40
C MET A 802 7.76 10.80 -3.76
N GLY A 803 8.13 11.57 -2.73
CA GLY A 803 7.40 12.68 -2.16
C GLY A 803 8.05 14.02 -2.51
N ILE A 804 7.86 15.02 -1.63
CA ILE A 804 8.56 16.32 -1.72
C ILE A 804 9.97 16.18 -1.14
N GLU A 805 10.08 15.60 0.05
CA GLU A 805 11.35 15.22 0.70
C GLU A 805 11.41 13.69 0.93
N ASP A 806 10.25 13.08 1.17
CA ASP A 806 10.07 11.64 1.36
C ASP A 806 10.37 10.84 0.10
N PHE A 807 10.69 9.55 0.27
CA PHE A 807 10.73 8.58 -0.82
C PHE A 807 10.72 7.15 -0.29
N ILE A 808 10.50 6.19 -1.17
CA ILE A 808 10.81 4.77 -1.00
C ILE A 808 11.51 4.24 -2.25
N ARG A 809 12.52 3.38 -2.06
CA ARG A 809 13.21 2.68 -3.15
C ARG A 809 13.66 1.28 -2.71
N VAL A 810 13.39 0.28 -3.54
CA VAL A 810 13.94 -1.08 -3.41
C VAL A 810 14.81 -1.35 -4.65
N GLU A 811 16.07 -1.72 -4.46
CA GLU A 811 17.03 -1.93 -5.55
C GLU A 811 17.98 -3.12 -5.31
N LEU A 812 18.42 -3.75 -6.40
CA LEU A 812 19.61 -4.59 -6.41
C LEU A 812 20.82 -3.63 -6.50
N SER A 813 21.51 -3.44 -5.38
CA SER A 813 22.64 -2.51 -5.26
C SER A 813 23.98 -3.16 -5.64
N SER A 814 24.08 -4.49 -5.54
CA SER A 814 25.19 -5.28 -6.09
C SER A 814 24.73 -6.70 -6.47
N PRO A 815 25.54 -7.50 -7.20
CA PRO A 815 25.17 -8.86 -7.63
C PRO A 815 24.65 -9.78 -6.51
N SER A 816 25.05 -9.56 -5.25
CA SER A 816 24.55 -10.31 -4.09
C SER A 816 23.97 -9.40 -2.99
N THR A 817 23.42 -8.24 -3.34
CA THR A 817 22.96 -7.25 -2.35
C THR A 817 21.68 -6.55 -2.77
N VAL A 818 20.64 -6.70 -1.95
CA VAL A 818 19.39 -5.94 -2.06
C VAL A 818 19.38 -4.86 -1.00
N THR A 819 18.93 -3.66 -1.38
CA THR A 819 18.83 -2.50 -0.52
C THR A 819 17.41 -1.94 -0.57
N PHE A 820 16.81 -1.74 0.60
CA PHE A 820 15.58 -0.97 0.80
C PHE A 820 15.95 0.36 1.46
N SER A 821 15.46 1.47 0.93
CA SER A 821 15.76 2.81 1.44
C SER A 821 14.54 3.71 1.39
N PHE A 822 14.41 4.59 2.36
CA PHE A 822 13.26 5.49 2.48
C PHE A 822 13.63 6.79 3.21
N ASN A 823 12.82 7.84 3.01
CA ASN A 823 12.83 9.07 3.81
C ASN A 823 11.40 9.42 4.26
N VAL A 824 11.31 10.03 5.44
CA VAL A 824 10.08 10.49 6.12
C VAL A 824 10.38 11.83 6.81
N GLY A 825 10.96 12.81 6.11
CA GLY A 825 11.45 14.07 6.69
C GLY A 825 12.73 13.99 7.58
N ASP A 826 12.88 13.00 8.46
CA ASP A 826 14.03 12.87 9.39
C ASP A 826 15.35 12.35 8.72
N GLY A 827 15.46 12.46 7.39
CA GLY A 827 16.61 12.03 6.59
C GLY A 827 16.60 10.53 6.21
N PRO A 828 17.35 10.16 5.15
CA PRO A 828 17.25 8.85 4.52
C PRO A 828 17.74 7.71 5.41
N VAL A 829 16.93 6.67 5.55
CA VAL A 829 17.22 5.40 6.21
C VAL A 829 17.51 4.34 5.14
N VAL A 830 18.49 3.48 5.37
CA VAL A 830 18.96 2.46 4.40
C VAL A 830 19.14 1.11 5.09
N LEU A 831 18.33 0.12 4.67
CA LEU A 831 18.44 -1.29 5.05
C LEU A 831 19.09 -2.05 3.91
N THR A 832 20.12 -2.84 4.23
CA THR A 832 20.87 -3.62 3.23
C THR A 832 21.01 -5.07 3.67
N LEU A 833 20.64 -5.99 2.79
CA LEU A 833 20.75 -7.43 2.97
C LEU A 833 21.70 -8.00 1.91
N LYS A 834 22.78 -8.63 2.38
CA LYS A 834 23.79 -9.27 1.52
C LYS A 834 23.62 -10.79 1.54
N SER A 835 23.38 -11.36 0.37
CA SER A 835 23.32 -12.80 0.17
C SER A 835 24.73 -13.42 0.14
N PRO A 836 24.92 -14.67 0.62
CA PRO A 836 26.15 -15.41 0.44
C PRO A 836 26.40 -15.82 -1.02
N VAL A 837 25.37 -15.81 -1.87
CA VAL A 837 25.43 -16.15 -3.30
C VAL A 837 24.97 -14.99 -4.19
N PRO A 838 25.41 -14.89 -5.46
CA PRO A 838 24.85 -13.92 -6.40
C PRO A 838 23.35 -14.16 -6.62
N LEU A 839 22.58 -13.08 -6.62
CA LEU A 839 21.14 -13.01 -6.89
C LEU A 839 20.84 -12.64 -8.35
N ASN A 840 21.87 -12.56 -9.19
CA ASN A 840 21.81 -12.38 -10.64
C ASN A 840 22.16 -13.69 -11.39
N ASP A 841 21.82 -14.83 -10.79
CA ASP A 841 22.06 -16.19 -11.31
C ASP A 841 21.01 -16.66 -12.35
N ARG A 842 20.04 -15.78 -12.67
CA ARG A 842 18.90 -15.99 -13.58
C ARG A 842 17.80 -16.91 -13.04
N GLN A 843 17.80 -17.25 -11.76
CA GLN A 843 16.67 -17.89 -11.08
C GLN A 843 15.66 -16.85 -10.60
N TRP A 844 14.58 -17.30 -9.97
CA TRP A 844 13.62 -16.44 -9.29
C TRP A 844 14.01 -16.29 -7.83
N HIS A 845 14.29 -15.06 -7.42
CA HIS A 845 14.42 -14.66 -6.01
C HIS A 845 13.17 -13.94 -5.56
N TRP A 846 12.84 -14.06 -4.28
CA TRP A 846 11.73 -13.36 -3.62
C TRP A 846 12.25 -12.24 -2.73
N VAL A 847 11.55 -11.12 -2.68
CA VAL A 847 11.86 -9.97 -1.83
C VAL A 847 10.61 -9.53 -1.08
N GLN A 848 10.76 -9.29 0.22
CA GLN A 848 9.80 -8.56 1.03
C GLN A 848 10.50 -7.39 1.72
N ALA A 849 9.93 -6.19 1.62
CA ALA A 849 10.37 -5.00 2.33
C ALA A 849 9.18 -4.36 3.05
N GLU A 850 9.36 -4.01 4.32
CA GLU A 850 8.32 -3.43 5.17
C GLU A 850 8.84 -2.15 5.84
N ARG A 851 7.97 -1.17 6.02
CA ARG A 851 8.14 -0.09 7.01
C ARG A 851 6.80 0.11 7.70
N ASN A 852 6.77 -0.09 9.00
CA ASN A 852 5.64 0.28 9.85
C ASN A 852 6.10 1.42 10.82
N VAL A 853 5.23 1.84 11.74
CA VAL A 853 5.55 2.91 12.71
C VAL A 853 6.52 2.49 13.83
N LYS A 854 6.94 1.22 13.85
CA LYS A 854 7.82 0.62 14.85
C LYS A 854 9.19 0.25 14.32
N GLU A 855 9.24 -0.27 13.11
CA GLU A 855 10.42 -0.86 12.51
C GLU A 855 10.33 -0.82 10.99
N ALA A 856 11.48 -0.93 10.33
CA ALA A 856 11.56 -1.32 8.94
C ALA A 856 12.23 -2.69 8.85
N CYS A 857 11.78 -3.53 7.92
CA CYS A 857 12.33 -4.85 7.68
C CYS A 857 12.65 -5.10 6.20
N LEU A 858 13.60 -6.01 5.95
CA LEU A 858 13.97 -6.49 4.62
C LEU A 858 14.30 -7.98 4.68
N GLN A 859 13.67 -8.78 3.82
CA GLN A 859 13.95 -10.19 3.61
C GLN A 859 14.16 -10.46 2.12
N VAL A 860 15.06 -11.41 1.83
CA VAL A 860 15.31 -11.95 0.49
C VAL A 860 15.38 -13.46 0.61
N ASP A 861 14.57 -14.17 -0.17
CA ASP A 861 14.39 -15.63 -0.07
C ASP A 861 14.22 -16.11 1.39
N GLN A 862 14.95 -17.15 1.79
CA GLN A 862 15.00 -17.69 3.15
C GLN A 862 16.15 -17.12 4.00
N LEU A 863 16.74 -15.98 3.59
CA LEU A 863 17.82 -15.33 4.35
C LEU A 863 17.25 -14.64 5.61
N PRO A 864 18.02 -14.57 6.72
CA PRO A 864 17.53 -13.98 7.97
C PRO A 864 17.04 -12.53 7.81
N LEU A 865 15.83 -12.29 8.30
CA LEU A 865 15.16 -10.99 8.32
C LEU A 865 16.08 -9.89 8.90
N ARG A 866 16.23 -8.78 8.20
CA ARG A 866 17.02 -7.62 8.63
C ARG A 866 16.06 -6.53 9.10
N ILE A 867 16.16 -6.14 10.37
CA ILE A 867 15.26 -5.17 11.02
C ILE A 867 16.05 -3.94 11.47
N ILE A 868 15.44 -2.75 11.40
CA ILE A 868 15.89 -1.53 12.07
C ILE A 868 14.70 -0.91 12.82
N GLU A 869 14.86 -0.66 14.13
CA GLU A 869 13.84 0.01 14.96
C GLU A 869 13.70 1.50 14.62
N THR A 870 12.47 2.02 14.69
CA THR A 870 12.15 3.44 14.50
C THR A 870 12.12 4.17 15.86
N PRO A 871 12.87 5.27 16.04
CA PRO A 871 12.84 6.05 17.28
C PRO A 871 11.45 6.63 17.61
N PRO A 872 11.04 6.69 18.89
CA PRO A 872 9.64 6.84 19.30
C PRO A 872 9.03 8.25 19.21
N ASP A 873 9.77 9.23 18.68
CA ASP A 873 9.33 10.62 18.49
C ASP A 873 9.77 11.17 17.10
N ARG A 874 9.97 10.29 16.10
CA ARG A 874 10.19 10.63 14.67
C ARG A 874 8.89 10.85 13.90
N HIS A 875 8.99 11.43 12.70
CA HIS A 875 7.89 11.49 11.72
C HIS A 875 7.29 10.10 11.47
N LEU A 876 5.97 9.97 11.70
CA LEU A 876 5.26 8.71 11.47
C LEU A 876 4.68 8.57 10.06
N ARG A 877 4.37 9.70 9.39
CA ARG A 877 3.72 9.71 8.07
C ARG A 877 4.73 9.63 6.92
N LEU A 878 4.31 9.05 5.80
CA LEU A 878 5.07 8.97 4.55
C LEU A 878 4.29 9.63 3.40
N GLN A 879 4.70 10.84 2.99
CA GLN A 879 3.96 11.70 2.07
C GLN A 879 4.39 11.49 0.60
N LEU A 880 4.08 10.31 0.06
CA LEU A 880 4.32 9.98 -1.36
C LEU A 880 3.33 10.75 -2.26
N GLY A 881 3.83 11.79 -2.93
CA GLY A 881 3.05 12.62 -3.86
C GLY A 881 3.19 12.23 -5.33
N SER A 882 4.16 11.37 -5.68
CA SER A 882 4.46 10.98 -7.06
C SER A 882 3.79 9.66 -7.47
N GLN A 883 3.97 9.30 -8.73
CA GLN A 883 3.53 8.02 -9.28
C GLN A 883 4.49 6.90 -8.88
N LEU A 884 3.95 5.68 -8.75
CA LEU A 884 4.73 4.50 -8.42
C LEU A 884 5.44 3.96 -9.69
N PHE A 885 6.77 3.87 -9.65
CA PHE A 885 7.59 3.31 -10.72
C PHE A 885 8.03 1.89 -10.35
N VAL A 886 7.94 0.96 -11.30
CA VAL A 886 8.34 -0.45 -11.14
C VAL A 886 9.26 -0.86 -12.30
N GLY A 887 10.37 -1.50 -11.98
CA GLY A 887 11.46 -1.82 -12.92
C GLY A 887 12.37 -0.64 -13.29
N GLY A 888 12.18 0.54 -12.68
CA GLY A 888 13.06 1.68 -12.93
C GLY A 888 12.69 2.93 -12.14
N THR A 889 13.24 4.06 -12.58
CA THR A 889 13.19 5.36 -11.88
C THR A 889 12.54 6.43 -12.75
N ALA A 890 12.02 7.48 -12.12
CA ALA A 890 11.46 8.63 -12.83
C ALA A 890 12.47 9.29 -13.80
N THR A 891 13.77 9.25 -13.45
CA THR A 891 14.87 9.83 -14.23
C THR A 891 15.37 8.95 -15.38
N LYS A 892 14.86 7.71 -15.51
CA LYS A 892 15.33 6.68 -16.47
C LYS A 892 16.81 6.30 -16.31
N GLN A 893 17.38 6.52 -15.12
CA GLN A 893 18.74 6.11 -14.77
C GLN A 893 18.67 4.94 -13.78
N ARG A 894 19.57 3.95 -13.93
CA ARG A 894 19.64 2.73 -13.09
C ARG A 894 18.39 1.83 -13.16
N GLY A 895 17.66 1.84 -14.28
CA GLY A 895 16.53 0.93 -14.49
C GLY A 895 16.94 -0.54 -14.48
N PHE A 896 16.00 -1.41 -14.10
CA PHE A 896 16.20 -2.84 -13.97
C PHE A 896 16.12 -3.55 -15.33
N LEU A 897 16.89 -4.63 -15.47
CA LEU A 897 16.86 -5.54 -16.62
C LEU A 897 16.61 -6.96 -16.10
N GLY A 898 15.70 -7.69 -16.72
CA GLY A 898 15.22 -9.00 -16.24
C GLY A 898 13.72 -9.01 -16.02
N CYS A 899 13.22 -9.89 -15.16
CA CYS A 899 11.79 -10.04 -14.88
C CYS A 899 11.41 -9.62 -13.46
N ILE A 900 10.17 -9.13 -13.32
CA ILE A 900 9.44 -8.99 -12.04
C ILE A 900 8.13 -9.78 -12.15
N ARG A 901 7.65 -10.39 -11.07
CA ARG A 901 6.40 -11.19 -11.01
C ARG A 901 5.71 -11.04 -9.66
N ALA A 902 4.38 -11.11 -9.66
CA ALA A 902 3.54 -11.06 -8.46
C ALA A 902 3.88 -9.87 -7.55
N PHE A 903 3.87 -8.66 -8.13
CA PHE A 903 4.12 -7.43 -7.39
C PHE A 903 2.88 -7.02 -6.58
N ASN A 904 3.04 -7.05 -5.26
CA ASN A 904 2.05 -6.61 -4.28
C ASN A 904 2.61 -5.40 -3.49
N MET A 905 1.76 -4.43 -3.19
CA MET A 905 2.09 -3.31 -2.32
C MET A 905 0.87 -2.94 -1.47
N ASN A 906 1.00 -2.99 -0.14
CA ASN A 906 -0.08 -2.84 0.85
C ASN A 906 -1.33 -3.69 0.53
N GLY A 907 -1.14 -4.97 0.21
CA GLY A 907 -2.21 -5.90 -0.16
C GLY A 907 -2.77 -5.71 -1.57
N VAL A 908 -2.46 -4.60 -2.25
CA VAL A 908 -2.88 -4.35 -3.62
C VAL A 908 -1.98 -5.12 -4.59
N ASN A 909 -2.57 -6.08 -5.30
CA ASN A 909 -1.92 -6.78 -6.41
C ASN A 909 -2.02 -5.98 -7.72
N PHE A 910 -0.89 -5.74 -8.39
CA PHE A 910 -0.84 -4.94 -9.61
C PHE A 910 -0.80 -5.80 -10.88
N ASP A 911 -1.63 -5.47 -11.86
CA ASP A 911 -1.61 -6.11 -13.18
C ASP A 911 -0.43 -5.55 -14.00
N LEU A 912 0.70 -6.27 -13.96
CA LEU A 912 1.94 -5.92 -14.65
C LEU A 912 1.83 -6.22 -16.14
N GLU A 913 1.11 -7.29 -16.49
CA GLU A 913 0.92 -7.75 -17.86
C GLU A 913 0.05 -6.82 -18.69
N GLU A 914 -1.10 -6.37 -18.16
CA GLU A 914 -1.92 -5.37 -18.83
C GLU A 914 -1.17 -4.03 -18.98
N ARG A 915 -0.38 -3.64 -17.97
CA ARG A 915 0.42 -2.41 -18.05
C ARG A 915 1.60 -2.53 -19.03
N ALA A 916 2.19 -3.72 -19.17
CA ALA A 916 3.27 -3.98 -20.11
C ALA A 916 2.83 -3.84 -21.58
N LYS A 917 1.60 -4.25 -21.94
CA LYS A 917 1.05 -4.14 -23.31
C LYS A 917 1.07 -2.72 -23.89
N VAL A 918 1.09 -1.70 -23.02
CA VAL A 918 1.10 -0.27 -23.40
C VAL A 918 2.43 0.44 -23.09
N THR A 919 3.49 -0.29 -22.74
CA THR A 919 4.75 0.29 -22.23
C THR A 919 5.97 -0.12 -23.09
N PRO A 920 6.63 0.81 -23.80
CA PRO A 920 7.81 0.51 -24.62
C PRO A 920 9.00 -0.04 -23.82
N GLY A 921 9.76 -0.98 -24.41
CA GLY A 921 10.94 -1.60 -23.78
C GLY A 921 10.62 -2.62 -22.68
N VAL A 922 9.32 -2.98 -22.57
CA VAL A 922 8.75 -3.92 -21.59
C VAL A 922 7.86 -4.92 -22.33
N SER A 923 7.68 -6.14 -21.81
CA SER A 923 6.79 -7.15 -22.40
C SER A 923 6.08 -8.01 -21.36
N SER A 924 4.84 -8.42 -21.67
CA SER A 924 4.02 -9.35 -20.87
C SER A 924 4.74 -10.68 -20.63
N GLY A 925 4.63 -11.22 -19.42
CA GLY A 925 5.21 -12.49 -19.01
C GLY A 925 6.73 -12.45 -18.76
N CYS A 926 7.24 -13.60 -18.30
CA CYS A 926 8.68 -13.90 -18.18
C CYS A 926 8.98 -15.27 -18.80
N ALA A 927 8.60 -15.43 -20.07
CA ALA A 927 8.88 -16.62 -20.85
C ALA A 927 10.32 -16.60 -21.40
N GLY A 928 10.83 -17.78 -21.77
CA GLY A 928 12.07 -17.91 -22.54
C GLY A 928 11.98 -17.17 -23.89
N HIS A 929 13.10 -16.64 -24.37
CA HIS A 929 13.16 -15.77 -25.54
C HIS A 929 12.58 -16.42 -26.82
N CYS A 930 12.67 -17.74 -26.94
CA CYS A 930 12.15 -18.50 -28.09
C CYS A 930 10.61 -18.54 -28.20
N SER A 931 9.89 -17.96 -27.25
CA SER A 931 8.42 -18.04 -27.15
C SER A 931 7.65 -17.08 -28.08
N SER A 932 8.31 -16.22 -28.86
CA SER A 932 7.65 -15.23 -29.73
C SER A 932 8.10 -15.33 -31.19
N SER A 933 7.14 -15.18 -32.12
CA SER A 933 7.30 -15.59 -33.52
C SER A 933 8.05 -14.60 -34.42
N ALA A 934 9.04 -13.86 -33.90
CA ALA A 934 9.71 -12.77 -34.61
C ALA A 934 11.24 -12.79 -34.49
N GLY A 935 11.92 -13.14 -35.58
CA GLY A 935 13.23 -12.59 -35.95
C GLY A 935 14.49 -13.03 -35.19
N LEU A 936 14.42 -13.62 -33.99
CA LEU A 936 15.62 -13.91 -33.17
C LEU A 936 16.61 -14.91 -33.78
N CYS A 937 16.12 -15.82 -34.64
CA CYS A 937 16.93 -16.74 -35.42
C CYS A 937 16.63 -16.54 -36.91
N HIS A 938 17.66 -16.18 -37.68
CA HIS A 938 17.52 -15.87 -39.10
C HIS A 938 17.64 -17.13 -39.96
N ASN A 939 17.40 -17.00 -41.28
CA ASN A 939 17.66 -18.04 -42.29
C ASN A 939 17.13 -19.46 -41.93
N ARG A 940 15.94 -19.53 -41.32
CA ARG A 940 15.28 -20.77 -40.85
C ARG A 940 15.97 -21.50 -39.69
N GLY A 941 16.83 -20.83 -38.93
CA GLY A 941 17.32 -21.31 -37.64
C GLY A 941 16.20 -21.56 -36.64
N LYS A 942 16.28 -22.66 -35.89
CA LYS A 942 15.32 -23.00 -34.85
C LYS A 942 15.78 -22.45 -33.52
N CYS A 943 14.97 -21.60 -32.88
CA CYS A 943 15.30 -21.13 -31.53
C CYS A 943 15.17 -22.28 -30.50
N ILE A 944 16.20 -22.45 -29.67
CA ILE A 944 16.24 -23.39 -28.54
C ILE A 944 16.57 -22.62 -27.26
N GLU A 945 15.73 -22.79 -26.23
CA GLU A 945 15.89 -22.12 -24.95
C GLU A 945 16.97 -22.76 -24.07
N LYS A 946 17.66 -21.95 -23.26
CA LYS A 946 18.64 -22.37 -22.25
C LYS A 946 18.48 -21.53 -20.97
N SER A 947 19.06 -21.99 -19.87
CA SER A 947 19.08 -21.25 -18.58
C SER A 947 19.78 -19.89 -18.66
N SER A 948 20.63 -19.66 -19.67
CA SER A 948 21.38 -18.42 -19.88
C SER A 948 20.90 -17.58 -21.08
N GLY A 949 19.69 -17.85 -21.61
CA GLY A 949 19.12 -17.16 -22.77
C GLY A 949 18.77 -18.15 -23.89
N TYR A 950 18.67 -17.70 -25.13
CA TYR A 950 18.42 -18.58 -26.28
C TYR A 950 19.71 -18.96 -27.04
N MET A 951 19.59 -19.99 -27.87
CA MET A 951 20.56 -20.38 -28.90
C MET A 951 19.80 -20.71 -30.18
N CYS A 952 20.29 -20.27 -31.34
CA CYS A 952 19.74 -20.72 -32.60
C CYS A 952 20.40 -22.03 -33.05
N ASP A 953 19.60 -23.09 -33.17
CA ASP A 953 19.96 -24.33 -33.86
C ASP A 953 19.87 -24.10 -35.37
N CYS A 954 21.03 -23.96 -36.00
CA CYS A 954 21.17 -23.76 -37.43
C CYS A 954 21.36 -25.07 -38.21
N THR A 955 21.19 -26.26 -37.62
CA THR A 955 21.63 -27.54 -38.21
C THR A 955 21.07 -27.80 -39.61
N ASN A 956 19.78 -27.48 -39.83
CA ASN A 956 19.09 -27.65 -41.12
C ASN A 956 19.08 -26.38 -42.00
N SER A 957 19.93 -25.39 -41.66
CA SER A 957 20.14 -24.15 -42.41
C SER A 957 21.54 -24.11 -43.00
N ALA A 958 21.67 -23.60 -44.23
CA ALA A 958 22.96 -23.36 -44.88
C ALA A 958 23.79 -22.20 -44.27
N TYR A 959 23.37 -21.65 -43.13
CA TYR A 959 24.04 -20.59 -42.40
C TYR A 959 24.50 -21.07 -41.02
N GLY A 960 25.56 -20.48 -40.48
CA GLY A 960 26.14 -20.72 -39.15
C GLY A 960 25.96 -19.55 -38.20
N GLY A 961 26.73 -19.55 -37.11
CA GLY A 961 26.72 -18.49 -36.11
C GLY A 961 25.59 -18.58 -35.07
N PRO A 962 25.67 -17.79 -33.99
CA PRO A 962 24.74 -17.86 -32.85
C PRO A 962 23.29 -17.48 -33.19
N SER A 963 23.08 -16.76 -34.30
CA SER A 963 21.79 -16.27 -34.82
C SER A 963 21.41 -16.84 -36.20
N CYS A 964 22.19 -17.79 -36.73
CA CYS A 964 22.07 -18.35 -38.09
C CYS A 964 22.24 -17.32 -39.23
N THR A 965 23.18 -16.39 -39.10
CA THR A 965 23.47 -15.34 -40.10
C THR A 965 24.82 -15.48 -40.81
N GLU A 966 25.77 -16.24 -40.27
CA GLU A 966 27.08 -16.45 -40.91
C GLU A 966 26.90 -17.35 -42.15
N GLU A 967 27.50 -17.02 -43.29
CA GLU A 967 27.39 -17.88 -44.48
C GLU A 967 28.31 -19.11 -44.34
N VAL A 968 27.80 -20.32 -44.61
CA VAL A 968 28.66 -21.53 -44.65
C VAL A 968 29.19 -21.71 -46.07
N SER A 969 30.50 -21.63 -46.23
CA SER A 969 31.13 -21.49 -47.55
C SER A 969 32.43 -22.30 -47.71
N MET A 970 32.69 -22.72 -48.95
CA MET A 970 33.71 -23.70 -49.30
C MET A 970 34.31 -23.39 -50.67
N SER A 971 35.64 -23.50 -50.80
CA SER A 971 36.34 -23.45 -52.08
C SER A 971 36.48 -24.82 -52.71
N PHE A 972 36.14 -24.90 -54.00
CA PHE A 972 36.14 -26.09 -54.84
C PHE A 972 37.31 -26.05 -55.83
N GLU A 973 38.08 -27.14 -55.87
CA GLU A 973 39.17 -27.36 -56.81
C GLU A 973 38.74 -28.16 -58.05
N ARG A 974 39.66 -28.34 -59.03
CA ARG A 974 39.35 -29.05 -60.28
C ARG A 974 38.90 -30.49 -60.01
N GLY A 975 37.66 -30.80 -60.40
CA GLY A 975 37.05 -32.13 -60.21
C GLY A 975 36.54 -32.38 -58.79
N ALA A 976 36.49 -31.35 -57.93
CA ALA A 976 35.84 -31.43 -56.64
C ALA A 976 34.31 -31.41 -56.77
N SER A 977 33.61 -32.19 -55.95
CA SER A 977 32.14 -32.24 -55.93
C SER A 977 31.61 -32.75 -54.58
N VAL A 978 30.44 -32.21 -54.20
CA VAL A 978 29.63 -32.69 -53.07
C VAL A 978 28.35 -33.28 -53.62
N THR A 979 28.08 -34.54 -53.32
CA THR A 979 26.84 -35.24 -53.67
C THR A 979 26.04 -35.52 -52.41
N TYR A 980 24.80 -35.03 -52.33
CA TYR A 980 23.86 -35.35 -51.25
C TYR A 980 22.82 -36.34 -51.75
N ILE A 981 22.56 -37.39 -50.98
CA ILE A 981 21.60 -38.46 -51.29
C ILE A 981 20.40 -38.33 -50.36
N PHE A 982 19.21 -38.16 -50.93
CA PHE A 982 17.96 -38.13 -50.16
C PHE A 982 17.51 -39.56 -49.80
N GLN A 983 17.12 -39.77 -48.55
CA GLN A 983 16.46 -41.02 -48.11
C GLN A 983 14.94 -40.84 -48.06
N GLU A 984 14.19 -41.81 -48.59
CA GLU A 984 12.75 -41.89 -48.40
C GLU A 984 12.41 -42.51 -47.02
N PRO A 985 11.37 -42.01 -46.32
CA PRO A 985 10.95 -42.57 -45.04
C PRO A 985 10.20 -43.89 -45.23
N PHE A 986 10.82 -45.01 -44.85
CA PHE A 986 10.21 -46.34 -44.90
C PHE A 986 8.97 -46.46 -43.98
N SER A 987 7.77 -46.49 -44.56
CA SER A 987 6.53 -46.87 -43.86
C SER A 987 6.27 -48.37 -44.03
N VAL A 988 6.43 -49.16 -42.97
CA VAL A 988 6.35 -50.63 -43.01
C VAL A 988 5.30 -51.16 -42.03
N ILE A 989 4.50 -52.13 -42.51
CA ILE A 989 3.40 -52.87 -41.85
C ILE A 989 2.08 -52.07 -41.63
N GLN A 990 1.02 -52.61 -42.26
CA GLN A 990 -0.40 -52.30 -42.01
C GLN A 990 -1.13 -53.57 -41.54
N ASN A 991 -2.38 -53.42 -41.09
CA ASN A 991 -3.41 -54.47 -40.90
C ASN A 991 -3.14 -55.46 -39.73
N ARG A 992 -4.10 -55.82 -38.86
CA ARG A 992 -5.55 -55.52 -38.70
C ARG A 992 -5.89 -55.59 -37.19
N SER A 993 -6.91 -54.92 -36.65
CA SER A 993 -7.79 -53.87 -37.22
C SER A 993 -8.61 -53.19 -36.12
N ALA A 994 -8.68 -51.86 -36.16
CA ALA A 994 -9.70 -51.03 -35.51
C ALA A 994 -9.94 -49.81 -36.43
N ALA A 995 -11.19 -49.43 -36.68
CA ALA A 995 -11.54 -48.50 -37.75
C ALA A 995 -11.74 -47.06 -37.24
N VAL A 996 -10.77 -46.18 -37.52
CA VAL A 996 -10.90 -44.73 -37.37
C VAL A 996 -10.95 -44.11 -38.77
N LEU A 997 -12.06 -43.45 -39.12
CA LEU A 997 -12.22 -42.68 -40.36
C LEU A 997 -11.86 -41.21 -40.03
N SER A 998 -10.75 -40.63 -40.51
CA SER A 998 -10.30 -40.37 -41.89
C SER A 998 -10.98 -39.15 -42.52
N VAL A 999 -10.51 -37.97 -42.14
CA VAL A 999 -10.72 -36.67 -42.82
C VAL A 999 -9.38 -36.25 -43.44
N PRO A 1000 -9.32 -35.74 -44.68
CA PRO A 1000 -8.17 -35.99 -45.55
C PRO A 1000 -6.95 -35.10 -45.30
N SER A 1001 -5.76 -35.70 -45.42
CA SER A 1001 -4.49 -34.98 -45.49
C SER A 1001 -4.38 -34.22 -46.81
N GLN A 1002 -4.42 -32.89 -46.73
CA GLN A 1002 -4.07 -32.02 -47.86
C GLN A 1002 -2.57 -32.12 -48.15
N TYR A 1003 -2.18 -33.04 -49.04
CA TYR A 1003 -0.86 -33.03 -49.67
C TYR A 1003 -0.74 -31.78 -50.56
N SER A 1004 -0.37 -30.66 -49.94
CA SER A 1004 -0.14 -29.40 -50.64
C SER A 1004 0.98 -29.56 -51.66
N LYS A 1005 0.69 -29.12 -52.89
CA LYS A 1005 1.60 -28.96 -54.04
C LYS A 1005 3.04 -28.72 -53.61
N THR A 1006 3.94 -29.64 -53.98
CA THR A 1006 5.37 -29.51 -53.72
C THR A 1006 5.91 -28.23 -54.37
N ARG A 1007 6.67 -27.47 -53.58
CA ARG A 1007 7.41 -26.27 -53.98
C ARG A 1007 8.88 -26.56 -53.84
N ASP A 1008 9.60 -26.66 -54.95
CA ASP A 1008 11.06 -26.70 -54.92
C ASP A 1008 11.62 -25.28 -54.79
N ASN A 1009 12.48 -25.11 -53.78
CA ASN A 1009 13.12 -23.85 -53.45
C ASN A 1009 14.64 -24.09 -53.37
N VAL A 1010 15.39 -23.41 -54.23
CA VAL A 1010 16.85 -23.52 -54.31
C VAL A 1010 17.45 -22.16 -54.00
N ALA A 1011 18.48 -22.11 -53.16
CA ALA A 1011 19.29 -20.93 -52.95
C ALA A 1011 20.76 -21.31 -52.93
N LEU A 1012 21.61 -20.53 -53.58
CA LEU A 1012 23.07 -20.66 -53.52
C LEU A 1012 23.75 -19.32 -53.81
N SER A 1013 24.86 -19.05 -53.12
CA SER A 1013 25.80 -17.99 -53.47
C SER A 1013 27.04 -18.64 -54.11
N PHE A 1014 27.66 -18.02 -55.12
CA PHE A 1014 28.86 -18.55 -55.78
C PHE A 1014 29.79 -17.44 -56.29
N GLN A 1015 31.08 -17.75 -56.40
CA GLN A 1015 32.12 -16.89 -56.95
C GLN A 1015 33.04 -17.72 -57.84
N THR A 1016 33.21 -17.35 -59.11
CA THR A 1016 34.13 -18.03 -60.03
C THR A 1016 34.61 -17.11 -61.15
N THR A 1017 35.75 -17.45 -61.74
CA THR A 1017 36.29 -16.87 -62.98
C THR A 1017 36.26 -17.86 -64.16
N GLN A 1018 35.64 -19.04 -63.99
CA GLN A 1018 35.64 -20.10 -65.00
C GLN A 1018 34.26 -20.34 -65.60
N SER A 1019 34.23 -20.52 -66.92
CA SER A 1019 33.05 -20.95 -67.67
C SER A 1019 33.49 -21.85 -68.86
N PRO A 1020 32.64 -22.80 -69.31
CA PRO A 1020 31.41 -23.24 -68.66
C PRO A 1020 31.67 -24.00 -67.35
N ALA A 1021 30.71 -23.98 -66.43
CA ALA A 1021 30.83 -24.61 -65.11
C ALA A 1021 29.47 -25.14 -64.61
N MET A 1022 29.48 -26.28 -63.92
CA MET A 1022 28.29 -26.91 -63.33
C MET A 1022 28.07 -26.42 -61.90
N LEU A 1023 27.04 -25.60 -61.65
CA LEU A 1023 26.80 -25.01 -60.32
C LEU A 1023 26.02 -25.92 -59.38
N LEU A 1024 24.95 -26.53 -59.89
CA LEU A 1024 24.14 -27.51 -59.16
C LEU A 1024 23.46 -28.44 -60.16
N THR A 1025 23.43 -29.74 -59.86
CA THR A 1025 22.53 -30.67 -60.56
C THR A 1025 21.71 -31.46 -59.54
N VAL A 1026 20.42 -31.58 -59.80
CA VAL A 1026 19.46 -32.37 -59.03
C VAL A 1026 18.81 -33.33 -60.00
N ASN A 1027 19.11 -34.61 -59.86
CA ASN A 1027 18.63 -35.67 -60.75
C ASN A 1027 17.72 -36.64 -59.98
N THR A 1028 16.73 -37.20 -60.66
CA THR A 1028 15.76 -38.16 -60.11
C THR A 1028 16.06 -39.58 -60.59
N LEU A 1029 15.53 -40.58 -59.89
CA LEU A 1029 15.61 -41.99 -60.32
C LEU A 1029 14.95 -42.25 -61.70
N SER A 1030 14.08 -41.35 -62.16
CA SER A 1030 13.44 -41.34 -63.48
C SER A 1030 14.24 -40.60 -64.57
N GLN A 1031 15.49 -40.20 -64.30
CA GLN A 1031 16.35 -39.40 -65.20
C GLN A 1031 15.79 -38.02 -65.59
N GLN A 1032 14.80 -37.52 -64.85
CA GLN A 1032 14.43 -36.09 -64.91
C GLN A 1032 15.44 -35.30 -64.08
N TYR A 1033 16.00 -34.23 -64.64
CA TYR A 1033 16.99 -33.40 -63.96
C TYR A 1033 16.66 -31.91 -64.00
N VAL A 1034 17.21 -31.18 -63.04
CA VAL A 1034 17.38 -29.73 -63.06
C VAL A 1034 18.87 -29.45 -62.90
N ALA A 1035 19.48 -28.77 -63.87
CA ALA A 1035 20.88 -28.36 -63.84
C ALA A 1035 20.99 -26.84 -63.93
N ILE A 1036 21.77 -26.25 -63.03
CA ILE A 1036 22.14 -24.84 -63.02
C ILE A 1036 23.59 -24.78 -63.47
N ILE A 1037 23.86 -24.12 -64.59
CA ILE A 1037 25.21 -24.03 -65.18
C ILE A 1037 25.56 -22.58 -65.52
N LEU A 1038 26.86 -22.31 -65.59
CA LEU A 1038 27.38 -21.24 -66.43
C LEU A 1038 27.69 -21.85 -67.80
N ALA A 1039 27.11 -21.28 -68.86
CA ALA A 1039 27.33 -21.68 -70.25
C ALA A 1039 28.70 -21.23 -70.78
N ARG A 1040 29.06 -21.57 -72.03
CA ARG A 1040 30.39 -21.25 -72.59
C ARG A 1040 30.71 -19.76 -72.69
N ASN A 1041 29.68 -18.90 -72.66
CA ASN A 1041 29.78 -17.43 -72.62
C ASN A 1041 29.70 -16.85 -71.19
N GLY A 1042 29.70 -17.71 -70.17
CA GLY A 1042 29.53 -17.34 -68.76
C GLY A 1042 28.09 -17.00 -68.33
N SER A 1043 27.11 -17.00 -69.25
CA SER A 1043 25.71 -16.73 -68.91
C SER A 1043 25.14 -17.80 -67.98
N LEU A 1044 24.29 -17.39 -67.03
CA LEU A 1044 23.64 -18.32 -66.11
C LEU A 1044 22.44 -18.97 -66.82
N GLN A 1045 22.45 -20.29 -66.90
CA GLN A 1045 21.38 -21.07 -67.52
C GLN A 1045 20.85 -22.13 -66.56
N ILE A 1046 19.52 -22.23 -66.50
CA ILE A 1046 18.78 -23.20 -65.70
C ILE A 1046 18.07 -24.14 -66.68
N TRP A 1047 18.65 -25.32 -66.84
CA TRP A 1047 18.16 -26.40 -67.70
C TRP A 1047 17.26 -27.31 -66.87
N TYR A 1048 16.08 -27.69 -67.40
CA TYR A 1048 15.25 -28.71 -66.76
C TYR A 1048 14.61 -29.65 -67.78
N GLN A 1049 14.76 -30.95 -67.55
CA GLN A 1049 14.12 -32.00 -68.35
C GLN A 1049 13.14 -32.77 -67.45
N LEU A 1050 11.85 -32.44 -67.56
CA LEU A 1050 10.78 -33.03 -66.75
C LEU A 1050 10.07 -34.21 -67.43
N HIS A 1051 10.35 -34.45 -68.72
CA HIS A 1051 9.80 -35.55 -69.49
C HIS A 1051 10.91 -36.11 -70.39
N LYS A 1052 11.18 -37.41 -70.33
CA LYS A 1052 12.33 -38.06 -70.98
C LYS A 1052 12.29 -37.99 -72.52
N GLU A 1053 11.10 -37.85 -73.10
CA GLU A 1053 10.87 -37.78 -74.55
C GLU A 1053 10.90 -36.34 -75.14
N LYS A 1054 11.02 -35.31 -74.29
CA LYS A 1054 11.15 -33.92 -74.74
C LYS A 1054 12.58 -33.43 -74.57
N ARG A 1055 13.00 -32.52 -75.46
CA ARG A 1055 14.22 -31.73 -75.27
C ARG A 1055 14.11 -30.96 -73.94
N PRO A 1056 15.22 -30.72 -73.22
CA PRO A 1056 15.20 -29.92 -72.01
C PRO A 1056 14.73 -28.49 -72.31
N ASP A 1057 13.95 -27.92 -71.39
CA ASP A 1057 13.63 -26.50 -71.40
C ASP A 1057 14.80 -25.72 -70.80
N VAL A 1058 15.18 -24.60 -71.42
CA VAL A 1058 16.30 -23.75 -70.98
C VAL A 1058 15.78 -22.38 -70.57
N PHE A 1059 16.01 -22.00 -69.32
CA PHE A 1059 15.73 -20.66 -68.83
C PHE A 1059 17.04 -19.91 -68.57
N ILE A 1060 17.26 -18.80 -69.29
CA ILE A 1060 18.47 -17.98 -69.21
C ILE A 1060 18.12 -16.65 -68.53
N PRO A 1061 18.12 -16.58 -67.19
CA PRO A 1061 17.75 -15.35 -66.46
C PRO A 1061 18.75 -14.20 -66.66
N ILE A 1062 20.02 -14.50 -66.94
CA ILE A 1062 21.10 -13.50 -67.01
C ILE A 1062 21.99 -13.83 -68.22
N LEU A 1063 22.01 -12.91 -69.20
CA LEU A 1063 22.75 -13.05 -70.46
C LEU A 1063 24.23 -12.64 -70.36
N SER A 1064 24.60 -11.85 -69.35
CA SER A 1064 25.99 -11.46 -69.07
C SER A 1064 26.75 -12.58 -68.36
N SER A 1065 28.09 -12.60 -68.51
CA SER A 1065 28.94 -13.53 -67.78
C SER A 1065 28.86 -13.30 -66.26
N LEU A 1066 28.63 -14.37 -65.50
CA LEU A 1066 28.80 -14.42 -64.04
C LEU A 1066 30.11 -15.12 -63.63
N ALA A 1067 31.00 -15.38 -64.58
CA ALA A 1067 32.35 -15.87 -64.35
C ALA A 1067 33.35 -14.70 -64.25
N ASP A 1068 33.01 -13.68 -63.44
CA ASP A 1068 33.73 -12.40 -63.31
C ASP A 1068 34.60 -12.29 -62.04
N GLY A 1069 34.63 -13.34 -61.20
CA GLY A 1069 35.33 -13.35 -59.93
C GLY A 1069 34.60 -12.66 -58.77
N ARG A 1070 33.37 -12.19 -58.95
CA ARG A 1070 32.53 -11.60 -57.89
C ARG A 1070 31.59 -12.63 -57.27
N LEU A 1071 31.08 -12.33 -56.08
CA LEU A 1071 30.11 -13.18 -55.37
C LEU A 1071 28.69 -12.87 -55.87
N HIS A 1072 28.06 -13.84 -56.53
CA HIS A 1072 26.68 -13.78 -57.04
C HIS A 1072 25.77 -14.66 -56.19
N ARG A 1073 24.48 -14.29 -56.06
CA ARG A 1073 23.47 -15.10 -55.36
C ARG A 1073 22.31 -15.45 -56.28
N VAL A 1074 21.96 -16.73 -56.33
CA VAL A 1074 20.89 -17.30 -57.15
C VAL A 1074 19.82 -17.89 -56.23
N GLN A 1075 18.56 -17.51 -56.45
CA GLN A 1075 17.42 -18.05 -55.70
C GLN A 1075 16.26 -18.36 -56.64
N ILE A 1076 15.74 -19.59 -56.56
CA ILE A 1076 14.74 -20.15 -57.48
C ILE A 1076 13.58 -20.72 -56.65
N HIS A 1077 12.34 -20.43 -57.05
CA HIS A 1077 11.12 -20.99 -56.45
C HIS A 1077 10.22 -21.55 -57.55
N LYS A 1078 9.74 -22.79 -57.42
CA LYS A 1078 8.95 -23.49 -58.44
C LYS A 1078 7.58 -23.90 -57.90
N GLN A 1079 6.52 -23.75 -58.71
CA GLN A 1079 5.15 -24.18 -58.36
C GLN A 1079 4.53 -25.10 -59.41
N SER A 1080 4.52 -26.40 -59.10
CA SER A 1080 3.64 -27.49 -59.59
C SER A 1080 3.13 -27.48 -61.05
N LEU A 1081 3.53 -28.50 -61.81
CA LEU A 1081 2.67 -29.25 -62.72
C LEU A 1081 3.09 -30.75 -62.65
N THR A 1082 2.18 -31.67 -62.94
CA THR A 1082 2.20 -33.05 -62.40
C THR A 1082 2.08 -34.15 -63.47
N CYS A 1083 2.82 -35.28 -63.33
CA CYS A 1083 2.28 -36.65 -63.45
C CYS A 1083 3.30 -37.78 -63.11
N MET A 1084 2.77 -39.01 -63.01
CA MET A 1084 3.25 -40.19 -62.24
C MET A 1084 4.40 -41.04 -62.82
N LEU A 1085 4.78 -42.09 -62.05
CA LEU A 1085 5.77 -43.18 -62.25
C LEU A 1085 5.51 -44.06 -63.51
N PHE A 1086 6.36 -44.98 -64.02
CA PHE A 1086 7.35 -45.90 -63.40
C PHE A 1086 8.46 -46.41 -64.39
N PHE A 1087 9.58 -46.91 -63.80
CA PHE A 1087 10.51 -48.01 -64.21
C PHE A 1087 11.41 -48.04 -65.49
N PHE A 1088 12.69 -48.32 -65.20
CA PHE A 1088 13.71 -49.20 -65.85
C PHE A 1088 14.49 -48.90 -67.16
N GLN A 1089 15.78 -49.27 -67.05
CA GLN A 1089 16.76 -49.77 -68.03
C GLN A 1089 17.65 -48.80 -68.86
N THR A 1090 18.68 -49.44 -69.44
CA THR A 1090 20.04 -48.96 -69.77
C THR A 1090 20.17 -48.18 -71.07
N GLY A 1091 21.07 -47.20 -71.08
CA GLY A 1091 21.59 -46.52 -72.28
C GLY A 1091 22.44 -45.31 -71.87
N SER A 1092 23.49 -45.00 -72.62
CA SER A 1092 24.13 -43.69 -72.55
C SER A 1092 23.40 -42.71 -73.46
N ASP A 1093 23.57 -41.42 -73.16
CA ASP A 1093 23.22 -40.27 -74.01
C ASP A 1093 21.71 -40.08 -74.28
N VAL A 1094 21.18 -38.85 -74.37
CA VAL A 1094 21.86 -37.54 -74.40
C VAL A 1094 21.50 -36.74 -73.15
N LEU A 1095 22.49 -36.46 -72.30
CA LEU A 1095 22.49 -35.22 -71.52
C LEU A 1095 22.94 -34.12 -72.48
N ASP A 1096 22.25 -32.97 -72.53
CA ASP A 1096 22.51 -31.96 -73.55
C ASP A 1096 23.99 -31.52 -73.57
N ASP A 1097 24.56 -31.34 -74.76
CA ASP A 1097 26.00 -31.10 -74.97
C ASP A 1097 26.54 -29.96 -74.11
N GLU A 1098 25.77 -28.89 -73.88
CA GLU A 1098 26.23 -27.78 -73.02
C GLU A 1098 26.21 -28.15 -71.52
N VAL A 1099 25.20 -28.91 -71.08
CA VAL A 1099 25.08 -29.41 -69.69
C VAL A 1099 26.12 -30.50 -69.40
N ALA A 1100 26.33 -31.42 -70.34
CA ALA A 1100 27.35 -32.46 -70.28
C ALA A 1100 28.76 -31.87 -70.28
N HIS A 1101 29.02 -30.86 -71.14
CA HIS A 1101 30.31 -30.18 -71.16
C HIS A 1101 30.55 -29.40 -69.87
N ALA A 1102 29.56 -28.66 -69.34
CA ALA A 1102 29.67 -27.99 -68.03
C ALA A 1102 29.94 -29.00 -66.90
N GLY A 1103 29.24 -30.14 -66.90
CA GLY A 1103 29.49 -31.26 -65.97
C GLY A 1103 30.92 -31.82 -66.06
N SER A 1104 31.47 -31.93 -67.28
CA SER A 1104 32.85 -32.40 -67.51
C SER A 1104 33.93 -31.42 -67.02
N LYS A 1105 33.61 -30.11 -66.94
CA LYS A 1105 34.50 -29.10 -66.36
C LYS A 1105 34.38 -29.01 -64.83
N GLY A 1106 33.21 -29.35 -64.29
CA GLY A 1106 32.87 -29.20 -62.88
C GLY A 1106 32.68 -27.74 -62.49
N PHE A 1107 33.03 -27.39 -61.26
CA PHE A 1107 33.12 -26.00 -60.79
C PHE A 1107 34.47 -25.79 -60.11
N ILE A 1108 35.04 -24.60 -60.27
CA ILE A 1108 36.25 -24.14 -59.57
C ILE A 1108 35.98 -22.71 -59.12
N GLY A 1109 36.14 -22.45 -57.82
CA GLY A 1109 35.70 -21.20 -57.21
C GLY A 1109 35.20 -21.42 -55.78
N CYS A 1110 34.42 -20.48 -55.26
CA CYS A 1110 33.82 -20.59 -53.92
C CYS A 1110 32.29 -20.72 -54.02
N PHE A 1111 31.70 -21.62 -53.24
CA PHE A 1111 30.25 -21.65 -52.98
C PHE A 1111 29.96 -21.23 -51.55
N SER A 1112 28.81 -20.61 -51.36
CA SER A 1112 28.28 -20.16 -50.07
C SER A 1112 26.79 -20.50 -49.96
N SER A 1113 26.32 -20.79 -48.74
CA SER A 1113 24.90 -20.78 -48.37
C SER A 1113 23.99 -21.67 -49.23
N VAL A 1114 24.50 -22.79 -49.74
CA VAL A 1114 23.77 -23.71 -50.63
C VAL A 1114 22.68 -24.46 -49.87
N GLN A 1115 21.43 -24.19 -50.21
CA GLN A 1115 20.21 -24.79 -49.65
C GLN A 1115 19.33 -25.36 -50.77
N TYR A 1116 18.92 -26.63 -50.63
CA TYR A 1116 17.88 -27.25 -51.44
C TYR A 1116 16.71 -27.66 -50.55
N ASN A 1117 15.55 -27.04 -50.72
CA ASN A 1117 14.37 -27.21 -49.85
C ASN A 1117 14.70 -27.05 -48.36
N HIS A 1118 14.82 -28.15 -47.61
CA HIS A 1118 15.13 -28.18 -46.17
C HIS A 1118 16.53 -28.75 -45.85
N VAL A 1119 17.35 -29.01 -46.87
CA VAL A 1119 18.69 -29.58 -46.77
C VAL A 1119 19.75 -28.54 -47.12
N ALA A 1120 20.89 -28.57 -46.43
CA ALA A 1120 22.07 -27.74 -46.68
C ALA A 1120 23.30 -28.60 -47.04
N PRO A 1121 23.51 -28.97 -48.33
CA PRO A 1121 24.50 -29.98 -48.72
C PRO A 1121 25.95 -29.68 -48.32
N LEU A 1122 26.41 -28.43 -48.47
CA LEU A 1122 27.78 -28.04 -48.10
C LEU A 1122 28.04 -28.14 -46.59
N LYS A 1123 27.08 -27.68 -45.79
CA LYS A 1123 27.17 -27.76 -44.33
C LYS A 1123 27.17 -29.20 -43.84
N ALA A 1124 26.38 -30.07 -44.48
CA ALA A 1124 26.43 -31.51 -44.23
C ALA A 1124 27.78 -32.14 -44.62
N ALA A 1125 28.41 -31.68 -45.71
CA ALA A 1125 29.75 -32.13 -46.13
C ALA A 1125 30.88 -31.67 -45.19
N LEU A 1126 30.76 -30.49 -44.57
CA LEU A 1126 31.70 -30.02 -43.55
C LEU A 1126 31.52 -30.77 -42.23
N LEU A 1127 30.31 -30.79 -41.68
CA LEU A 1127 30.05 -31.25 -40.31
C LEU A 1127 29.91 -32.78 -40.18
N ASN A 1128 29.40 -33.47 -41.21
CA ASN A 1128 29.07 -34.89 -41.17
C ASN A 1128 29.95 -35.74 -42.11
N ARG A 1129 31.27 -35.46 -42.13
CA ARG A 1129 32.26 -36.25 -42.88
C ARG A 1129 32.21 -37.73 -42.46
N GLY A 1130 31.63 -38.58 -43.30
CA GLY A 1130 31.40 -40.01 -43.03
C GLY A 1130 29.94 -40.45 -42.99
N SER A 1131 28.97 -39.52 -43.12
CA SER A 1131 27.56 -39.89 -43.30
C SER A 1131 27.33 -40.56 -44.66
N SER A 1132 26.54 -41.65 -44.70
CA SER A 1132 26.12 -42.31 -45.94
C SER A 1132 25.21 -41.43 -46.83
N LEU A 1133 24.74 -40.30 -46.31
CA LEU A 1133 23.96 -39.30 -47.07
C LEU A 1133 24.83 -38.36 -47.91
N VAL A 1134 26.15 -38.26 -47.65
CA VAL A 1134 27.02 -37.26 -48.29
C VAL A 1134 28.30 -37.90 -48.82
N SER A 1135 28.47 -37.88 -50.14
CA SER A 1135 29.71 -38.27 -50.80
C SER A 1135 30.49 -37.03 -51.23
N ILE A 1136 31.77 -36.98 -50.85
CA ILE A 1136 32.71 -35.93 -51.23
C ILE A 1136 33.75 -36.56 -52.16
N ARG A 1137 34.02 -35.91 -53.29
CA ARG A 1137 35.07 -36.29 -54.24
C ARG A 1137 35.95 -35.08 -54.55
N GLY A 1138 37.25 -35.28 -54.67
CA GLY A 1138 38.23 -34.20 -54.84
C GLY A 1138 38.54 -33.47 -53.53
N HIS A 1139 39.39 -32.44 -53.61
CA HIS A 1139 39.79 -31.64 -52.46
C HIS A 1139 38.83 -30.47 -52.24
N LEU A 1140 38.48 -30.21 -50.98
CA LEU A 1140 37.56 -29.14 -50.56
C LEU A 1140 38.08 -28.49 -49.28
N LEU A 1141 38.17 -27.17 -49.30
CA LEU A 1141 38.55 -26.35 -48.16
C LEU A 1141 37.40 -25.43 -47.74
N GLU A 1142 37.32 -25.13 -46.46
CA GLU A 1142 36.44 -24.09 -45.92
C GLU A 1142 37.01 -22.71 -46.31
N SER A 1143 36.14 -21.77 -46.69
CA SER A 1143 36.54 -20.49 -47.27
C SER A 1143 35.48 -19.43 -46.99
N ASN A 1144 35.86 -18.15 -46.90
CA ASN A 1144 34.95 -17.01 -46.73
C ASN A 1144 34.52 -16.36 -48.06
N CYS A 1145 34.83 -16.97 -49.21
CA CYS A 1145 34.66 -16.38 -50.54
C CYS A 1145 35.23 -14.95 -50.71
N GLY A 1146 36.32 -14.63 -49.99
CA GLY A 1146 37.15 -13.44 -50.27
C GLY A 1146 36.69 -12.11 -49.65
N ALA A 1147 35.85 -12.10 -48.63
CA ALA A 1147 35.45 -10.87 -47.92
C ALA A 1147 36.20 -10.69 -46.59
N LEU A 1148 37.02 -9.63 -46.44
CA LEU A 1148 37.67 -9.25 -45.19
C LEU A 1148 38.12 -7.77 -45.13
N ALA A 1149 38.48 -7.34 -43.90
CA ALA A 1149 38.90 -6.00 -43.45
C ALA A 1149 37.77 -4.93 -43.41
N ASP A 1150 37.74 -3.94 -42.50
CA ASP A 1150 38.38 -3.75 -41.17
C ASP A 1150 37.64 -2.58 -40.45
N LEU A 1151 37.81 -2.20 -39.18
CA LEU A 1151 38.68 -2.56 -38.03
C LEU A 1151 37.74 -2.56 -36.77
N SER A 1152 38.06 -2.75 -35.48
CA SER A 1152 39.27 -2.88 -34.66
C SER A 1152 38.94 -3.71 -33.38
N THR A 1153 39.74 -3.88 -32.32
CA THR A 1153 40.53 -2.94 -31.49
C THR A 1153 41.97 -3.40 -31.23
N SER A 1154 42.89 -2.47 -30.92
CA SER A 1154 44.34 -2.71 -30.71
C SER A 1154 44.83 -2.39 -29.29
N VAL A 1155 45.79 -3.16 -28.74
CA VAL A 1155 46.58 -2.78 -27.54
C VAL A 1155 48.03 -3.27 -27.60
N SER A 1156 49.00 -2.34 -27.42
CA SER A 1156 50.44 -2.55 -27.14
C SER A 1156 51.34 -3.17 -28.24
N ARG A 1157 52.63 -2.83 -28.37
CA ARG A 1157 53.51 -1.93 -27.56
C ARG A 1157 54.58 -1.23 -28.44
N LEU A 1158 55.29 -0.24 -27.86
CA LEU A 1158 56.30 0.65 -28.46
C LEU A 1158 57.63 -0.10 -28.74
N GLU A 1159 58.69 0.41 -29.41
CA GLU A 1159 59.32 1.75 -29.65
C GLU A 1159 60.19 1.65 -30.97
N GLU A 1160 60.84 2.63 -31.65
CA GLU A 1160 61.02 4.11 -31.60
C GLU A 1160 61.61 4.65 -32.97
N VAL A 1161 61.96 5.96 -33.09
CA VAL A 1161 62.85 6.68 -34.07
C VAL A 1161 62.65 6.60 -35.62
N GLY A 1162 62.25 7.75 -36.24
CA GLY A 1162 63.17 8.50 -37.15
C GLY A 1162 62.87 8.80 -38.64
N LYS A 1163 62.25 9.97 -38.94
CA LYS A 1163 62.47 10.91 -40.11
C LYS A 1163 62.30 10.42 -41.58
N ASP A 1164 61.93 11.21 -42.61
CA ASP A 1164 61.37 12.58 -42.82
C ASP A 1164 60.72 12.64 -44.25
N ASN A 1165 59.65 13.44 -44.46
CA ASN A 1165 59.18 14.14 -45.71
C ASN A 1165 58.95 13.35 -47.05
N GLU A 1166 58.15 13.75 -48.07
CA GLU A 1166 57.31 14.95 -48.39
C GLU A 1166 56.23 14.66 -49.50
N HIS A 1167 55.16 15.49 -49.60
CA HIS A 1167 54.35 16.02 -50.76
C HIS A 1167 54.09 15.23 -52.10
N HIS A 1168 53.04 15.46 -52.97
CA HIS A 1168 51.81 16.32 -53.06
C HIS A 1168 50.82 15.78 -54.18
N GLU A 1169 49.54 16.23 -54.21
CA GLU A 1169 48.61 16.42 -55.41
C GLU A 1169 48.18 15.26 -56.37
N ASP A 1170 47.07 15.27 -57.17
CA ASP A 1170 45.72 15.94 -57.12
C ASP A 1170 44.65 15.34 -58.12
N ASP A 1171 43.36 15.71 -57.91
CA ASP A 1171 42.14 15.86 -58.75
C ASP A 1171 41.66 14.94 -59.95
N SER A 1172 40.33 14.99 -60.20
CA SER A 1172 39.61 15.16 -61.50
C SER A 1172 38.58 14.12 -62.03
N GLN A 1173 37.72 14.55 -62.97
CA GLN A 1173 36.42 13.97 -63.44
C GLN A 1173 36.12 14.37 -64.93
N PRO A 1174 34.90 14.40 -65.59
CA PRO A 1174 33.49 14.09 -65.21
C PRO A 1174 32.57 13.32 -66.25
N ASP A 1175 31.32 13.03 -65.84
CA ASP A 1175 30.01 13.16 -66.55
C ASP A 1175 29.49 12.44 -67.84
N SER A 1176 28.13 12.36 -67.88
CA SER A 1176 27.18 12.33 -69.04
C SER A 1176 26.97 11.03 -69.86
N ALA A 1177 25.80 10.75 -70.51
CA ALA A 1177 24.43 11.31 -70.48
C ALA A 1177 23.39 10.32 -71.11
N VAL A 1178 22.21 10.74 -71.63
CA VAL A 1178 20.85 10.74 -70.98
C VAL A 1178 19.73 10.54 -72.06
N ILE A 1179 18.45 10.41 -71.66
CA ILE A 1179 17.18 10.33 -72.46
C ILE A 1179 16.77 8.90 -72.95
N GLY A 1180 15.51 8.44 -72.82
CA GLY A 1180 14.36 9.04 -72.10
C GLY A 1180 13.04 8.26 -72.24
N GLY A 1181 12.20 8.31 -71.20
CA GLY A 1181 10.87 7.66 -71.16
C GLY A 1181 10.01 7.96 -69.92
N VAL A 1182 10.37 8.97 -69.12
CA VAL A 1182 9.88 9.16 -67.74
C VAL A 1182 8.71 10.16 -67.62
N VAL A 1183 8.52 11.02 -68.63
CA VAL A 1183 7.71 12.24 -68.52
C VAL A 1183 6.22 11.98 -68.27
N THR A 1184 5.62 10.97 -68.88
CA THR A 1184 4.18 10.64 -68.72
C THR A 1184 3.85 10.02 -67.36
N ALA A 1185 4.74 9.20 -66.79
CA ALA A 1185 4.51 8.53 -65.50
C ALA A 1185 4.62 9.49 -64.31
N ALA A 1186 5.54 10.45 -64.37
CA ALA A 1186 5.77 11.43 -63.30
C ALA A 1186 4.56 12.37 -63.08
N VAL A 1187 3.93 12.84 -64.16
CA VAL A 1187 2.77 13.76 -64.09
C VAL A 1187 1.55 13.08 -63.49
N PHE A 1188 1.27 11.83 -63.87
CA PHE A 1188 0.14 11.08 -63.30
C PHE A 1188 0.35 10.77 -61.81
N SER A 1189 1.57 10.38 -61.43
CA SER A 1189 1.93 10.06 -60.04
C SER A 1189 1.80 11.28 -59.12
N THR A 1190 2.29 12.45 -59.56
CA THR A 1190 2.25 13.69 -58.77
C THR A 1190 0.83 14.23 -58.60
N LEU A 1191 -0.03 14.15 -59.63
CA LEU A 1191 -1.45 14.51 -59.51
C LEU A 1191 -2.21 13.61 -58.53
N CYS A 1192 -1.96 12.30 -58.55
CA CYS A 1192 -2.56 11.36 -57.58
C CYS A 1192 -2.11 11.66 -56.14
N VAL A 1193 -0.83 11.94 -55.91
CA VAL A 1193 -0.33 12.32 -54.57
C VAL A 1193 -0.93 13.65 -54.10
N LEU A 1194 -1.06 14.65 -54.97
CA LEU A 1194 -1.71 15.92 -54.65
C LEU A 1194 -3.21 15.74 -54.30
N ALA A 1195 -3.93 14.86 -55.00
CA ALA A 1195 -5.31 14.53 -54.69
C ALA A 1195 -5.46 13.83 -53.32
N VAL A 1196 -4.57 12.90 -52.98
CA VAL A 1196 -4.57 12.25 -51.65
C VAL A 1196 -4.20 13.24 -50.55
N MET A 1197 -3.16 14.05 -50.74
CA MET A 1197 -2.71 15.04 -49.74
C MET A 1197 -3.74 16.14 -49.51
N THR A 1198 -4.43 16.62 -50.54
CA THR A 1198 -5.53 17.60 -50.37
C THR A 1198 -6.73 16.98 -49.65
N ARG A 1199 -7.07 15.71 -49.92
CA ARG A 1199 -8.13 14.98 -49.19
C ARG A 1199 -7.77 14.77 -47.71
N PHE A 1200 -6.52 14.40 -47.43
CA PHE A 1200 -5.99 14.25 -46.07
C PHE A 1200 -5.98 15.58 -45.31
N LEU A 1201 -5.46 16.66 -45.92
CA LEU A 1201 -5.46 18.00 -45.32
C LEU A 1201 -6.88 18.57 -45.12
N TYR A 1202 -7.83 18.24 -46.00
CA TYR A 1202 -9.23 18.62 -45.81
C TYR A 1202 -9.87 17.87 -44.64
N GLN A 1203 -9.68 16.55 -44.56
CA GLN A 1203 -10.14 15.74 -43.42
C GLN A 1203 -9.48 16.18 -42.10
N HIS A 1204 -8.19 16.49 -42.09
CA HIS A 1204 -7.48 16.94 -40.89
C HIS A 1204 -7.90 18.36 -40.46
N ARG A 1205 -8.20 19.27 -41.41
CA ARG A 1205 -8.82 20.58 -41.10
C ARG A 1205 -10.26 20.43 -40.62
N GLN A 1206 -11.01 19.46 -41.12
CA GLN A 1206 -12.37 19.17 -40.66
C GLN A 1206 -12.34 18.60 -39.24
N ALA A 1207 -11.46 17.63 -38.95
CA ALA A 1207 -11.24 17.10 -37.61
C ALA A 1207 -10.78 18.18 -36.61
N GLN A 1208 -9.87 19.08 -37.00
CA GLN A 1208 -9.47 20.21 -36.15
C GLN A 1208 -10.60 21.24 -35.95
N ARG A 1209 -11.53 21.39 -36.91
CA ARG A 1209 -12.76 22.18 -36.71
C ARG A 1209 -13.71 21.49 -35.74
N THR A 1210 -13.92 20.17 -35.86
CA THR A 1210 -14.76 19.41 -34.91
C THR A 1210 -14.16 19.45 -33.51
N ALA A 1211 -12.84 19.26 -33.37
CA ALA A 1211 -12.14 19.37 -32.10
C ALA A 1211 -12.28 20.77 -31.48
N ARG A 1212 -12.10 21.86 -32.25
CA ARG A 1212 -12.33 23.23 -31.75
C ARG A 1212 -13.80 23.57 -31.49
N LEU A 1213 -14.75 22.85 -32.08
CA LEU A 1213 -16.17 22.96 -31.75
C LEU A 1213 -16.48 22.23 -30.45
N GLN A 1214 -15.99 20.98 -30.29
CA GLN A 1214 -16.10 20.23 -29.03
C GLN A 1214 -15.34 20.89 -27.88
N GLU A 1215 -14.20 21.53 -28.13
CA GLU A 1215 -13.45 22.33 -27.16
C GLU A 1215 -14.28 23.55 -26.72
N LYS A 1216 -14.96 24.24 -27.65
CA LYS A 1216 -15.89 25.33 -27.33
C LYS A 1216 -17.20 24.87 -26.69
N GLU A 1217 -17.71 23.69 -27.01
CA GLU A 1217 -18.88 23.11 -26.35
C GLU A 1217 -18.53 22.61 -24.96
N HIS A 1218 -17.36 21.98 -24.77
CA HIS A 1218 -16.86 21.57 -23.47
C HIS A 1218 -16.56 22.79 -22.59
N GLN A 1219 -15.96 23.85 -23.14
CA GLN A 1219 -15.71 25.08 -22.38
C GLN A 1219 -16.99 25.86 -22.07
N ARG A 1220 -17.99 25.87 -22.97
CA ARG A 1220 -19.34 26.37 -22.66
C ARG A 1220 -20.08 25.50 -21.66
N SER A 1221 -19.90 24.18 -21.70
CA SER A 1221 -20.44 23.24 -20.71
C SER A 1221 -19.77 23.42 -19.36
N LEU A 1222 -18.48 23.75 -19.33
CA LEU A 1222 -17.72 24.04 -18.12
C LEU A 1222 -18.10 25.41 -17.54
N GLU A 1223 -18.31 26.43 -18.37
CA GLU A 1223 -18.89 27.73 -17.95
C GLU A 1223 -20.34 27.57 -17.47
N ALA A 1224 -21.14 26.72 -18.11
CA ALA A 1224 -22.51 26.41 -17.69
C ALA A 1224 -22.53 25.62 -16.37
N ALA A 1225 -21.60 24.68 -16.17
CA ALA A 1225 -21.42 23.96 -14.91
C ALA A 1225 -20.95 24.91 -13.80
N TYR A 1226 -19.94 25.74 -14.05
CA TYR A 1226 -19.48 26.76 -13.10
C TYR A 1226 -20.61 27.74 -12.73
N ARG A 1227 -21.44 28.16 -13.70
CA ARG A 1227 -22.62 28.98 -13.42
C ARG A 1227 -23.72 28.21 -12.69
N ALA A 1228 -23.94 26.93 -12.97
CA ALA A 1228 -24.89 26.09 -12.24
C ALA A 1228 -24.46 25.92 -10.77
N GLU A 1229 -23.17 25.68 -10.50
CA GLU A 1229 -22.62 25.65 -9.14
C GLU A 1229 -22.71 27.01 -8.45
N PHE A 1230 -22.35 28.12 -9.13
CA PHE A 1230 -22.51 29.47 -8.58
C PHE A 1230 -23.97 29.84 -8.31
N HIS A 1231 -24.93 29.37 -9.11
CA HIS A 1231 -26.36 29.60 -8.88
C HIS A 1231 -26.93 28.67 -7.80
N LEU A 1232 -26.48 27.42 -7.66
CA LEU A 1232 -26.82 26.61 -6.50
C LEU A 1232 -26.29 27.25 -5.20
N HIS A 1233 -25.03 27.71 -5.18
CA HIS A 1233 -24.44 28.33 -3.99
C HIS A 1233 -25.01 29.72 -3.64
N ASN A 1234 -25.61 30.45 -4.60
CA ASN A 1234 -26.28 31.72 -4.33
C ASN A 1234 -27.80 31.60 -4.09
N SER A 1235 -28.43 30.46 -4.41
CA SER A 1235 -29.90 30.31 -4.27
C SER A 1235 -30.43 30.22 -2.83
N MET A 1236 -29.55 30.05 -1.83
CA MET A 1236 -29.92 29.91 -0.42
C MET A 1236 -29.49 31.12 0.44
N ARG A 1237 -29.42 32.33 -0.14
CA ARG A 1237 -29.04 33.54 0.63
C ARG A 1237 -29.81 34.84 0.37
N ASP A 1238 -30.92 34.81 -0.38
CA ASP A 1238 -31.83 35.97 -0.53
C ASP A 1238 -33.31 35.55 -0.43
N SER A 1239 -33.75 35.18 0.79
CA SER A 1239 -35.17 35.14 1.16
C SER A 1239 -35.41 35.04 2.68
N MET A 1240 -34.94 36.04 3.45
CA MET A 1240 -35.61 36.48 4.70
C MET A 1240 -34.99 37.79 5.22
N GLN A 1241 -35.45 38.92 4.70
CA GLN A 1241 -35.54 40.15 5.49
C GLN A 1241 -36.94 40.21 6.09
N GLU A 1242 -37.10 39.85 7.38
CA GLU A 1242 -38.20 40.37 8.20
C GLU A 1242 -37.87 40.29 9.71
N TYR A 1243 -37.09 41.30 10.13
CA TYR A 1243 -37.19 42.08 11.37
C TYR A 1243 -37.83 41.52 12.67
N TYR A 1244 -37.08 41.74 13.77
CA TYR A 1244 -37.49 41.80 15.20
C TYR A 1244 -37.87 40.46 15.89
N ILE A 1245 -37.51 40.20 17.16
CA ILE A 1245 -36.79 40.99 18.19
C ILE A 1245 -35.55 40.22 18.68
#